data_AF-W4GCU8-F1
#
_entry.id   AF-W4GCU8-F1
#
_cell.length_a   1.000
_cell.length_b   1.000
_cell.length_c   1.000
_cell.angle_alpha   90.00
_cell.angle_beta   90.00
_cell.angle_gamma   90.00
#
_symmetry.space_group_name_H-M   'P 1'
#
loop_
_entity.id
_entity.type
_entity.pdbx_description
1 polymer ?
#
loop_
_entity_poly.entity_id
_entity_poly.type
_entity_poly.pdbx_seq_one_letter_code
_entity_poly.pdbx_strand_id
1 'polypeptide(L)'
;MLERLRAFVTTQRRIDGSFLPLSTHLHAALALTSFDAPDLSSPHRQHRVHDPTSLTLFQIHPRTRDAFYRMHRLMYMTLSLPVQPTLKRATWGDWQRAVCRYEPTAWPGLLVIFGKVAAFPRVTLAAPSRPLFPTLHALMAYECASVLRHATRLIVDGVRLDHLLPSSARGLTADWLDVRPPTLLAFAGAASPSITSSSFSSSQPTKADFCDNVHAFLQSVDNMDSFVGELRACLASSLHLTREDDKQRRVFLEPYDATYALARSMDLVVGVYEKLGEYDKALVLLQELLATSVLGHKRGSWYTRLAINLEMHMKQPTDARAVCDTALSDPRVFPADRMDLLRRHRRLAKTPTTEDKEVVVEGCYPTHTIDGRPLNRAVGEKSRFIGYDDDSVTVEALVLQHYKSQGWHGAHDEGASFRSLLGLLLWDVMFLNDVPDVFQTPFQSRPLDMDMRYSDHFYNARAAAIDAVVMKLRASSALDLCAWIAATWHAHQGTQCWLVRWEGSLTLPYMQLMAIGIGAPALAAIVQVWVKHLETSGLPDLFMLRVVARPREHMGLPAHLVDRHTNCVDIPAWSAMEGGGDIDALMGQHQTVEAQFVEVKGPRDRLSDTQIVWLDRLNAAGISSVVCYVQEPPTKKKKKQKTQEEDEIRGKPTTDPPTCTTSTSKTKRSKGIPPPHVPIELLDY
;
A
#
# COMPACT_ATOMS: atom_id res chain seq x y z
N MET A 1 14.81 -36.69 -31.73
CA MET A 1 13.95 -36.51 -30.53
C MET A 1 12.47 -36.50 -30.90
N LEU A 2 12.03 -35.57 -31.77
CA LEU A 2 10.62 -35.43 -32.21
C LEU A 2 9.95 -36.76 -32.60
N GLU A 3 10.60 -37.63 -33.36
CA GLU A 3 10.02 -38.93 -33.76
C GLU A 3 9.72 -39.86 -32.57
N ARG A 4 10.61 -39.92 -31.56
CA ARG A 4 10.36 -40.70 -30.33
C ARG A 4 9.17 -40.13 -29.55
N LEU A 5 9.04 -38.80 -29.53
CA LEU A 5 7.90 -38.10 -28.92
C LEU A 5 6.60 -38.38 -29.68
N ARG A 6 6.65 -38.34 -31.02
CA ARG A 6 5.52 -38.66 -31.92
C ARG A 6 5.07 -40.11 -31.73
N ALA A 7 6.00 -41.05 -31.75
CA ALA A 7 5.76 -42.48 -31.49
C ALA A 7 5.12 -42.68 -30.12
N PHE A 8 5.75 -42.19 -29.05
CA PHE A 8 5.27 -42.30 -27.67
C PHE A 8 3.84 -41.76 -27.50
N VAL A 9 3.53 -40.59 -28.07
CA VAL A 9 2.18 -40.00 -28.07
C VAL A 9 1.19 -40.85 -28.87
N THR A 10 1.56 -41.37 -30.05
CA THR A 10 0.68 -42.25 -30.85
C THR A 10 0.44 -43.62 -30.22
N THR A 11 1.31 -44.07 -29.31
CA THR A 11 1.13 -45.36 -28.61
C THR A 11 0.26 -45.30 -27.36
N GLN A 12 -0.12 -44.11 -26.86
CA GLN A 12 -0.97 -44.03 -25.67
C GLN A 12 -2.43 -44.37 -25.99
N ARG A 13 -2.93 -45.42 -25.34
CA ARG A 13 -4.32 -45.88 -25.36
C ARG A 13 -4.95 -45.67 -23.99
N ARG A 14 -6.29 -45.63 -23.95
CA ARG A 14 -7.05 -45.79 -22.70
C ARG A 14 -6.95 -47.23 -22.19
N ILE A 15 -7.40 -47.44 -20.94
CA ILE A 15 -7.51 -48.77 -20.32
C ILE A 15 -8.46 -49.68 -21.13
N ASP A 16 -9.47 -49.11 -21.80
CA ASP A 16 -10.38 -49.80 -22.75
C ASP A 16 -9.73 -50.16 -24.11
N GLY A 17 -8.46 -49.81 -24.33
CA GLY A 17 -7.72 -50.09 -25.56
C GLY A 17 -7.96 -49.12 -26.72
N SER A 18 -8.85 -48.14 -26.59
CA SER A 18 -9.05 -47.10 -27.61
C SER A 18 -7.85 -46.12 -27.70
N PHE A 19 -7.57 -45.63 -28.91
CA PHE A 19 -6.54 -44.60 -29.12
C PHE A 19 -6.95 -43.27 -28.48
N LEU A 20 -6.03 -42.61 -27.77
CA LEU A 20 -6.24 -41.21 -27.43
C LEU A 20 -6.16 -40.36 -28.71
N PRO A 21 -7.16 -39.50 -29.02
CA PRO A 21 -7.07 -38.54 -30.11
C PRO A 21 -6.16 -37.34 -29.78
N LEU A 22 -5.08 -37.57 -29.01
CA LEU A 22 -4.22 -36.53 -28.46
C LEU A 22 -3.43 -35.82 -29.56
N SER A 23 -3.06 -36.51 -30.64
CA SER A 23 -2.47 -35.88 -31.83
C SER A 23 -3.43 -34.87 -32.48
N THR A 24 -4.70 -35.23 -32.67
CA THR A 24 -5.74 -34.34 -33.21
C THR A 24 -6.01 -33.16 -32.29
N HIS A 25 -6.07 -33.39 -30.97
CA HIS A 25 -6.24 -32.32 -29.99
C HIS A 25 -5.00 -31.44 -29.84
N LEU A 26 -3.78 -31.98 -30.00
CA LEU A 26 -2.55 -31.20 -30.08
C LEU A 26 -2.50 -30.35 -31.35
N HIS A 27 -2.96 -30.85 -32.51
CA HIS A 27 -3.08 -30.04 -33.72
C HIS A 27 -4.16 -28.95 -33.61
N ALA A 28 -5.23 -29.16 -32.82
CA ALA A 28 -6.23 -28.13 -32.51
C ALA A 28 -5.75 -27.13 -31.44
N ALA A 29 -4.88 -27.55 -30.51
CA ALA A 29 -4.33 -26.72 -29.44
C ALA A 29 -3.05 -25.98 -29.83
N LEU A 30 -2.29 -26.47 -30.81
CA LEU A 30 -1.05 -25.90 -31.33
C LEU A 30 -1.24 -25.50 -32.79
N ALA A 31 -1.40 -24.20 -33.03
CA ALA A 31 -1.29 -23.63 -34.36
C ALA A 31 0.13 -23.87 -34.89
N LEU A 32 0.22 -24.64 -35.99
CA LEU A 32 1.45 -24.86 -36.75
C LEU A 32 1.54 -23.80 -37.84
N THR A 33 2.24 -22.70 -37.54
CA THR A 33 2.59 -21.69 -38.53
C THR A 33 4.00 -21.94 -39.04
N SER A 34 4.12 -22.69 -40.13
CA SER A 34 5.26 -22.50 -41.02
C SER A 34 5.15 -21.11 -41.64
N PHE A 35 6.21 -20.31 -41.54
CA PHE A 35 6.39 -19.21 -42.48
C PHE A 35 6.41 -19.79 -43.92
N ASP A 36 5.97 -19.00 -44.90
CA ASP A 36 5.76 -19.36 -46.30
C ASP A 36 4.65 -20.39 -46.59
N ALA A 37 3.40 -19.92 -46.45
CA ALA A 37 2.21 -20.49 -47.10
C ALA A 37 1.51 -19.44 -47.99
N PRO A 38 1.84 -19.38 -49.30
CA PRO A 38 0.96 -18.79 -50.31
C PRO A 38 -0.29 -19.67 -50.53
N ASP A 39 -1.24 -19.15 -51.30
CA ASP A 39 -2.60 -19.66 -51.49
C ASP A 39 -2.73 -21.20 -51.72
N LEU A 40 -3.76 -21.79 -51.11
CA LEU A 40 -4.02 -23.25 -51.06
C LEU A 40 -4.69 -23.81 -52.33
N SER A 41 -4.65 -23.08 -53.44
CA SER A 41 -5.42 -23.35 -54.66
C SER A 41 -4.69 -24.13 -55.75
N SER A 42 -3.37 -24.35 -55.64
CA SER A 42 -2.56 -24.93 -56.73
C SER A 42 -2.31 -26.46 -56.60
N PRO A 43 -2.71 -27.29 -57.58
CA PRO A 43 -2.68 -28.76 -57.48
C PRO A 43 -1.33 -29.38 -57.90
N HIS A 44 -0.19 -28.77 -57.57
CA HIS A 44 1.13 -29.25 -57.99
C HIS A 44 2.04 -29.60 -56.81
N ARG A 45 2.18 -30.92 -56.55
CA ARG A 45 3.19 -31.48 -55.65
C ARG A 45 4.60 -31.28 -56.23
N GLN A 46 5.20 -30.12 -56.00
CA GLN A 46 6.64 -29.99 -56.08
C GLN A 46 7.29 -30.48 -54.77
N HIS A 47 8.40 -31.23 -54.88
CA HIS A 47 9.19 -31.62 -53.72
C HIS A 47 9.83 -30.36 -53.10
N ARG A 48 9.25 -29.82 -52.02
CA ARG A 48 9.98 -28.92 -51.13
C ARG A 48 11.14 -29.74 -50.53
N VAL A 49 12.36 -29.41 -50.95
CA VAL A 49 13.59 -29.84 -50.27
C VAL A 49 13.50 -29.34 -48.83
N HIS A 50 13.86 -30.20 -47.87
CA HIS A 50 13.95 -29.77 -46.47
C HIS A 50 15.13 -28.83 -46.30
N ASP A 51 14.86 -27.53 -46.26
CA ASP A 51 15.83 -26.53 -45.80
C ASP A 51 16.12 -26.78 -44.30
N PRO A 52 17.38 -27.03 -43.89
CA PRO A 52 17.72 -27.24 -42.49
C PRO A 52 17.40 -26.05 -41.56
N THR A 53 17.13 -24.86 -42.12
CA THR A 53 16.81 -23.64 -41.38
C THR A 53 15.30 -23.42 -41.15
N SER A 54 14.42 -24.29 -41.67
CA SER A 54 12.97 -24.10 -41.57
C SER A 54 12.43 -24.26 -40.14
N LEU A 55 12.39 -23.15 -39.38
CA LEU A 55 11.89 -23.10 -38.02
C LEU A 55 10.38 -23.39 -37.95
N THR A 56 10.01 -24.58 -37.47
CA THR A 56 8.62 -24.93 -37.14
C THR A 56 8.21 -24.26 -35.83
N LEU A 57 7.41 -23.19 -35.90
CA LEU A 57 6.88 -22.52 -34.73
C LEU A 57 5.59 -23.19 -34.24
N PHE A 58 5.53 -23.51 -32.96
CA PHE A 58 4.34 -24.02 -32.27
C PHE A 58 3.75 -22.91 -31.41
N GLN A 59 2.54 -22.45 -31.71
CA GLN A 59 1.84 -21.46 -30.90
C GLN A 59 0.55 -22.05 -30.31
N ILE A 60 0.31 -21.85 -29.01
CA ILE A 60 -0.97 -22.24 -28.42
C ILE A 60 -2.09 -21.43 -29.10
N HIS A 61 -3.09 -22.14 -29.64
CA HIS A 61 -4.22 -21.55 -30.35
C HIS A 61 -4.87 -20.44 -29.49
N PRO A 62 -5.08 -19.21 -30.02
CA PRO A 62 -5.47 -18.04 -29.22
C PRO A 62 -6.61 -18.29 -28.23
N ARG A 63 -7.77 -18.75 -28.69
CA ARG A 63 -8.94 -19.02 -27.82
C ARG A 63 -8.64 -19.99 -26.68
N THR A 64 -7.72 -20.94 -26.88
CA THR A 64 -7.30 -21.93 -25.88
C THR A 64 -6.38 -21.30 -24.83
N ARG A 65 -5.38 -20.53 -25.27
CA ARG A 65 -4.55 -19.68 -24.40
C ARG A 65 -5.45 -18.74 -23.57
N ASP A 66 -6.39 -18.07 -24.20
CA ASP A 66 -7.23 -17.03 -23.59
C ASP A 66 -8.25 -17.62 -22.58
N ALA A 67 -8.64 -18.89 -22.75
CA ALA A 67 -9.35 -19.65 -21.73
C ALA A 67 -8.45 -19.93 -20.51
N PHE A 68 -7.22 -20.44 -20.72
CA PHE A 68 -6.28 -20.68 -19.63
C PHE A 68 -5.89 -19.41 -18.86
N TYR A 69 -5.71 -18.27 -19.53
CA TYR A 69 -5.43 -16.98 -18.86
C TYR A 69 -6.60 -16.49 -17.99
N ARG A 70 -7.85 -16.70 -18.40
CA ARG A 70 -9.03 -16.39 -17.56
C ARG A 70 -9.16 -17.34 -16.38
N MET A 71 -8.98 -18.65 -16.59
CA MET A 71 -8.94 -19.64 -15.51
C MET A 71 -7.84 -19.33 -14.48
N HIS A 72 -6.64 -18.93 -14.94
CA HIS A 72 -5.55 -18.50 -14.09
C HIS A 72 -5.91 -17.24 -13.28
N ARG A 73 -6.39 -16.19 -13.96
CA ARG A 73 -6.80 -14.93 -13.29
C ARG A 73 -7.85 -15.17 -12.21
N LEU A 74 -8.85 -16.01 -12.48
CA LEU A 74 -9.86 -16.40 -11.49
C LEU A 74 -9.26 -17.20 -10.33
N MET A 75 -8.42 -18.20 -10.58
CA MET A 75 -7.81 -19.03 -9.53
C MET A 75 -6.95 -18.21 -8.55
N TYR A 76 -6.36 -17.11 -9.02
CA TYR A 76 -5.46 -16.25 -8.24
C TYR A 76 -6.01 -14.83 -8.00
N MET A 77 -7.31 -14.55 -8.21
CA MET A 77 -7.87 -13.19 -8.11
C MET A 77 -7.78 -12.56 -6.70
N THR A 78 -7.60 -13.39 -5.68
CA THR A 78 -7.40 -12.96 -4.28
C THR A 78 -5.95 -12.60 -3.96
N LEU A 79 -5.00 -12.83 -4.87
CA LEU A 79 -3.60 -12.47 -4.71
C LEU A 79 -3.27 -11.13 -5.37
N SER A 80 -2.46 -10.33 -4.67
CA SER A 80 -1.67 -9.27 -5.28
C SER A 80 -0.57 -9.90 -6.16
N LEU A 81 -0.85 -10.05 -7.45
CA LEU A 81 0.19 -10.40 -8.44
C LEU A 81 1.30 -9.32 -8.44
N PRO A 82 2.55 -9.67 -8.80
CA PRO A 82 3.66 -8.72 -8.86
C PRO A 82 3.34 -7.49 -9.72
N VAL A 83 3.80 -6.32 -9.29
CA VAL A 83 3.66 -5.08 -10.06
C VAL A 83 4.50 -5.21 -11.33
N GLN A 84 3.84 -5.09 -12.49
CA GLN A 84 4.48 -5.17 -13.80
C GLN A 84 5.48 -4.02 -13.99
N PRO A 85 6.60 -4.21 -14.71
CA PRO A 85 7.54 -3.14 -15.00
C PRO A 85 6.84 -2.06 -15.83
N THR A 86 6.78 -0.84 -15.30
CA THR A 86 6.12 0.27 -16.00
C THR A 86 6.84 0.60 -17.30
N LEU A 87 6.07 0.89 -18.35
CA LEU A 87 6.61 1.52 -19.56
C LEU A 87 7.29 2.83 -19.15
N LYS A 88 8.47 3.14 -19.70
CA LYS A 88 9.19 4.38 -19.34
C LYS A 88 9.24 5.33 -20.53
N ARG A 89 8.52 6.46 -20.42
CA ARG A 89 8.42 7.52 -21.45
C ARG A 89 7.81 7.03 -22.77
N ALA A 90 6.77 6.21 -22.68
CA ALA A 90 6.03 5.67 -23.82
C ALA A 90 5.22 6.74 -24.57
N THR A 91 4.94 6.46 -25.86
CA THR A 91 3.94 7.15 -26.67
C THR A 91 2.55 6.51 -26.47
N TRP A 92 1.50 7.14 -27.01
CA TRP A 92 0.15 6.57 -27.00
C TRP A 92 0.11 5.17 -27.64
N GLY A 93 0.68 5.01 -28.84
CA GLY A 93 0.72 3.72 -29.53
C GLY A 93 1.61 2.64 -28.88
N ASP A 94 2.39 2.94 -27.83
CA ASP A 94 3.14 1.94 -27.06
C ASP A 94 2.27 1.24 -26.02
N TRP A 95 1.41 1.96 -25.29
CA TRP A 95 0.56 1.34 -24.26
C TRP A 95 -0.51 0.44 -24.89
N GLN A 96 -1.05 0.82 -26.04
CA GLN A 96 -2.00 0.01 -26.82
C GLN A 96 -1.37 -1.32 -27.29
N ARG A 97 -0.09 -1.29 -27.67
CA ARG A 97 0.71 -2.49 -27.98
C ARG A 97 1.17 -3.27 -26.75
N ALA A 98 1.06 -2.71 -25.54
CA ALA A 98 1.40 -3.38 -24.28
C ALA A 98 0.19 -4.08 -23.65
N VAL A 99 -0.98 -3.43 -23.62
CA VAL A 99 -2.21 -3.96 -22.97
C VAL A 99 -2.74 -5.25 -23.63
N CYS A 100 -2.40 -5.48 -24.89
CA CYS A 100 -2.71 -6.71 -25.63
C CYS A 100 -1.59 -7.77 -25.59
N ARG A 101 -0.53 -7.58 -24.78
CA ARG A 101 0.52 -8.60 -24.61
C ARG A 101 0.13 -9.62 -23.55
N TYR A 102 0.45 -10.88 -23.83
CA TYR A 102 0.34 -11.98 -22.89
C TYR A 102 1.66 -12.07 -22.12
N GLU A 103 1.64 -11.64 -20.86
CA GLU A 103 2.81 -11.72 -20.00
C GLU A 103 2.96 -13.10 -19.34
N PRO A 104 4.19 -13.52 -18.99
CA PRO A 104 4.42 -14.74 -18.23
C PRO A 104 3.86 -14.62 -16.80
N THR A 105 2.59 -14.99 -16.60
CA THR A 105 1.98 -14.95 -15.27
C THR A 105 2.59 -16.02 -14.36
N ALA A 106 3.03 -15.64 -13.16
CA ALA A 106 3.46 -16.58 -12.14
C ALA A 106 2.32 -17.54 -11.73
N TRP A 107 2.67 -18.76 -11.34
CA TRP A 107 1.71 -19.76 -10.82
C TRP A 107 2.01 -20.07 -9.36
N PRO A 108 1.50 -19.28 -8.39
CA PRO A 108 1.77 -19.46 -6.97
C PRO A 108 1.60 -20.90 -6.45
N GLY A 109 0.56 -21.63 -6.90
CA GLY A 109 0.38 -23.03 -6.54
C GLY A 109 1.51 -23.95 -7.00
N LEU A 110 2.05 -23.73 -8.21
CA LEU A 110 3.23 -24.47 -8.70
C LEU A 110 4.51 -24.03 -7.97
N LEU A 111 4.64 -22.74 -7.65
CA LEU A 111 5.79 -22.22 -6.90
C LEU A 111 5.84 -22.78 -5.47
N VAL A 112 4.69 -23.01 -4.82
CA VAL A 112 4.61 -23.74 -3.55
C VAL A 112 5.03 -25.20 -3.72
N ILE A 113 4.53 -25.89 -4.74
CA ILE A 113 4.92 -27.30 -5.04
C ILE A 113 6.43 -27.43 -5.30
N PHE A 114 7.07 -26.44 -5.93
CA PHE A 114 8.51 -26.42 -6.19
C PHE A 114 9.36 -25.83 -5.05
N GLY A 115 8.78 -25.54 -3.87
CA GLY A 115 9.50 -24.97 -2.72
C GLY A 115 10.12 -23.59 -3.01
N LYS A 116 9.50 -22.80 -3.89
CA LYS A 116 9.93 -21.43 -4.28
C LYS A 116 9.12 -20.32 -3.62
N VAL A 117 7.98 -20.66 -3.02
CA VAL A 117 7.12 -19.76 -2.25
C VAL A 117 6.61 -20.54 -1.04
N ALA A 118 6.59 -19.92 0.14
CA ALA A 118 6.03 -20.51 1.36
C ALA A 118 4.57 -20.98 1.16
N ALA A 119 4.16 -22.04 1.87
CA ALA A 119 2.86 -22.68 1.68
C ALA A 119 1.69 -21.76 2.12
N PHE A 120 0.49 -21.94 1.58
CA PHE A 120 -0.68 -21.16 2.05
C PHE A 120 -1.34 -21.81 3.28
N PRO A 121 -1.97 -21.01 4.18
CA PRO A 121 -2.75 -21.50 5.31
C PRO A 121 -3.82 -22.51 4.89
N ARG A 122 -3.97 -23.58 5.68
CA ARG A 122 -5.01 -24.59 5.46
C ARG A 122 -6.34 -24.08 6.00
N VAL A 123 -7.07 -23.37 5.15
CA VAL A 123 -8.43 -22.88 5.43
C VAL A 123 -9.49 -23.80 4.82
N THR A 124 -10.61 -23.96 5.51
CA THR A 124 -11.78 -24.67 4.98
C THR A 124 -12.52 -23.76 4.00
N LEU A 125 -12.48 -24.10 2.71
CA LEU A 125 -13.31 -23.44 1.71
C LEU A 125 -14.74 -23.94 1.86
N ALA A 126 -15.52 -23.25 2.69
CA ALA A 126 -16.96 -23.46 2.80
C ALA A 126 -17.63 -23.29 1.42
N ALA A 127 -18.76 -23.97 1.20
CA ALA A 127 -19.60 -23.68 0.05
C ALA A 127 -20.03 -22.21 0.12
N PRO A 128 -19.73 -21.37 -0.89
CA PRO A 128 -19.95 -19.93 -0.80
C PRO A 128 -21.45 -19.64 -0.68
N SER A 129 -21.83 -18.84 0.32
CA SER A 129 -23.24 -18.56 0.61
C SER A 129 -23.93 -17.75 -0.51
N ARG A 130 -23.12 -17.01 -1.28
CA ARG A 130 -23.48 -16.41 -2.57
C ARG A 130 -22.28 -16.53 -3.54
N PRO A 131 -22.50 -16.79 -4.84
CA PRO A 131 -21.42 -16.80 -5.82
C PRO A 131 -20.79 -15.41 -5.96
N LEU A 132 -19.46 -15.34 -6.10
CA LEU A 132 -18.72 -14.08 -6.25
C LEU A 132 -19.18 -13.25 -7.47
N PHE A 133 -19.59 -13.93 -8.53
CA PHE A 133 -20.23 -13.32 -9.70
C PHE A 133 -21.62 -13.98 -9.88
N PRO A 134 -22.74 -13.28 -9.64
CA PRO A 134 -24.08 -13.88 -9.67
C PRO A 134 -24.56 -14.24 -11.08
N THR A 135 -24.01 -13.58 -12.10
CA THR A 135 -24.34 -13.83 -13.51
C THR A 135 -23.07 -13.87 -14.37
N LEU A 136 -23.17 -14.45 -15.56
CA LEU A 136 -22.08 -14.35 -16.55
C LEU A 136 -21.81 -12.89 -16.93
N HIS A 137 -22.85 -12.06 -17.03
CA HIS A 137 -22.69 -10.64 -17.34
C HIS A 137 -21.86 -9.91 -16.27
N ALA A 138 -22.11 -10.16 -14.98
CA ALA A 138 -21.30 -9.59 -13.89
C ALA A 138 -19.81 -10.01 -13.97
N LEU A 139 -19.52 -11.26 -14.33
CA LEU A 139 -18.15 -11.72 -14.58
C LEU A 139 -17.51 -10.99 -15.78
N MET A 140 -18.23 -10.86 -16.90
CA MET A 140 -17.71 -10.16 -18.09
C MET A 140 -17.50 -8.66 -17.84
N ALA A 141 -18.40 -8.01 -17.09
CA ALA A 141 -18.23 -6.62 -16.65
C ALA A 141 -16.99 -6.46 -15.76
N TYR A 142 -16.77 -7.37 -14.80
CA TYR A 142 -15.55 -7.36 -13.97
C TYR A 142 -14.27 -7.63 -14.79
N GLU A 143 -14.27 -8.58 -15.72
CA GLU A 143 -13.12 -8.83 -16.61
C GLU A 143 -12.81 -7.59 -17.49
N CYS A 144 -13.82 -6.98 -18.10
CA CYS A 144 -13.66 -5.77 -18.92
C CYS A 144 -13.18 -4.57 -18.08
N ALA A 145 -13.79 -4.30 -16.93
CA ALA A 145 -13.34 -3.22 -16.03
C ALA A 145 -11.92 -3.45 -15.50
N SER A 146 -11.53 -4.70 -15.27
CA SER A 146 -10.16 -5.06 -14.87
C SER A 146 -9.14 -4.82 -16.00
N VAL A 147 -9.53 -5.06 -17.25
CA VAL A 147 -8.72 -4.74 -18.45
C VAL A 147 -8.61 -3.22 -18.65
N LEU A 148 -9.70 -2.46 -18.50
CA LEU A 148 -9.71 -0.99 -18.52
C LEU A 148 -8.83 -0.39 -17.41
N ARG A 149 -8.86 -0.96 -16.20
CA ARG A 149 -8.01 -0.56 -15.07
C ARG A 149 -6.53 -0.87 -15.29
N HIS A 150 -6.21 -1.94 -16.01
CA HIS A 150 -4.85 -2.25 -16.44
C HIS A 150 -4.36 -1.27 -17.53
N ALA A 151 -5.19 -0.97 -18.54
CA ALA A 151 -4.92 0.07 -19.53
C ALA A 151 -4.66 1.42 -18.87
N THR A 152 -5.51 1.81 -17.92
CA THR A 152 -5.38 3.06 -17.14
C THR A 152 -4.02 3.16 -16.45
N ARG A 153 -3.52 2.07 -15.83
CA ARG A 153 -2.18 2.05 -15.22
C ARG A 153 -1.07 2.22 -16.26
N LEU A 154 -1.13 1.50 -17.38
CA LEU A 154 -0.13 1.64 -18.46
C LEU A 154 -0.07 3.07 -19.03
N ILE A 155 -1.21 3.76 -19.09
CA ILE A 155 -1.31 5.17 -19.46
C ILE A 155 -0.69 6.06 -18.36
N VAL A 156 -1.21 5.98 -17.13
CA VAL A 156 -0.85 6.85 -15.99
C VAL A 156 0.62 6.73 -15.59
N ASP A 157 1.17 5.52 -15.55
CA ASP A 157 2.50 5.24 -15.04
C ASP A 157 3.60 5.35 -16.11
N GLY A 158 3.25 5.39 -17.39
CA GLY A 158 4.22 5.18 -18.47
C GLY A 158 4.12 6.07 -19.71
N VAL A 159 2.94 6.54 -20.10
CA VAL A 159 2.79 7.46 -21.25
C VAL A 159 3.23 8.86 -20.82
N ARG A 160 3.99 9.54 -21.69
CA ARG A 160 4.42 10.92 -21.40
C ARG A 160 3.22 11.87 -21.42
N LEU A 161 3.19 12.86 -20.52
CA LEU A 161 2.13 13.87 -20.42
C LEU A 161 1.84 14.60 -21.74
N ASP A 162 2.87 14.86 -22.55
CA ASP A 162 2.75 15.53 -23.85
C ASP A 162 2.20 14.65 -24.99
N HIS A 163 1.98 13.36 -24.73
CA HIS A 163 1.34 12.41 -25.66
C HIS A 163 -0.06 11.95 -25.19
N LEU A 164 -0.64 12.54 -24.14
CA LEU A 164 -1.96 12.16 -23.61
C LEU A 164 -3.13 12.92 -24.25
N LEU A 165 -2.97 14.23 -24.46
CA LEU A 165 -3.97 15.11 -25.05
C LEU A 165 -3.36 15.91 -26.21
N PRO A 166 -3.98 15.94 -27.40
CA PRO A 166 -3.59 16.88 -28.44
C PRO A 166 -3.88 18.33 -27.98
N SER A 167 -3.12 19.30 -28.50
CA SER A 167 -3.24 20.70 -28.08
C SER A 167 -4.63 21.32 -28.30
N SER A 168 -5.44 20.74 -29.20
CA SER A 168 -6.82 21.13 -29.50
C SER A 168 -7.88 20.56 -28.55
N ALA A 169 -7.53 19.65 -27.63
CA ALA A 169 -8.44 19.01 -26.69
C ALA A 169 -8.25 19.50 -25.23
N ARG A 170 -7.63 20.68 -25.05
CA ARG A 170 -7.38 21.26 -23.73
C ARG A 170 -8.56 22.11 -23.25
N GLY A 171 -8.85 22.00 -21.95
CA GLY A 171 -10.01 22.61 -21.31
C GLY A 171 -11.29 21.80 -21.47
N LEU A 172 -12.25 22.06 -20.59
CA LEU A 172 -13.57 21.44 -20.57
C LEU A 172 -14.47 21.93 -21.72
N THR A 173 -15.00 21.01 -22.52
CA THR A 173 -15.99 21.29 -23.58
C THR A 173 -17.37 20.72 -23.24
N ALA A 174 -18.42 21.17 -23.93
CA ALA A 174 -19.76 20.59 -23.79
C ALA A 174 -19.77 19.10 -24.17
N ASP A 175 -19.16 18.75 -25.31
CA ASP A 175 -19.00 17.37 -25.80
C ASP A 175 -18.26 16.46 -24.80
N TRP A 176 -17.39 17.03 -23.95
CA TRP A 176 -16.72 16.30 -22.88
C TRP A 176 -17.64 16.08 -21.69
N LEU A 177 -18.49 17.04 -21.32
CA LEU A 177 -19.45 16.91 -20.22
C LEU A 177 -20.50 15.82 -20.50
N ASP A 178 -21.01 15.76 -21.74
CA ASP A 178 -22.08 14.85 -22.16
C ASP A 178 -21.72 13.36 -22.00
N VAL A 179 -22.34 12.71 -21.02
CA VAL A 179 -22.20 11.27 -20.76
C VAL A 179 -23.01 10.48 -21.79
N ARG A 180 -22.37 10.19 -22.93
CA ARG A 180 -22.91 9.30 -23.97
C ARG A 180 -23.07 7.86 -23.44
N PRO A 181 -23.98 7.04 -24.01
CA PRO A 181 -24.05 5.60 -23.69
C PRO A 181 -22.71 4.89 -23.95
N PRO A 182 -22.31 3.91 -23.13
CA PRO A 182 -21.06 3.18 -23.32
C PRO A 182 -21.07 2.37 -24.62
N THR A 183 -19.95 2.39 -25.34
CA THR A 183 -19.73 1.58 -26.54
C THR A 183 -19.31 0.13 -26.21
N LEU A 184 -18.88 -0.11 -24.97
CA LEU A 184 -18.49 -1.44 -24.51
C LEU A 184 -19.70 -2.32 -24.17
N LEU A 185 -19.78 -3.49 -24.82
CA LEU A 185 -20.90 -4.45 -24.69
C LEU A 185 -21.16 -4.91 -23.26
N ALA A 186 -20.13 -4.92 -22.41
CA ALA A 186 -20.24 -5.30 -21.00
C ALA A 186 -20.95 -4.25 -20.13
N PHE A 187 -21.16 -3.03 -20.65
CA PHE A 187 -21.83 -1.91 -19.96
C PHE A 187 -22.99 -1.31 -20.78
N ALA A 188 -23.14 -1.70 -22.04
CA ALA A 188 -24.29 -1.39 -22.87
C ALA A 188 -25.56 -2.05 -22.30
N GLY A 189 -26.32 -1.30 -21.50
CA GLY A 189 -27.60 -1.75 -20.97
C GLY A 189 -28.61 -2.06 -22.08
N ALA A 190 -29.64 -2.84 -21.75
CA ALA A 190 -30.63 -3.37 -22.70
C ALA A 190 -31.46 -2.31 -23.48
N ALA A 191 -31.26 -1.01 -23.21
CA ALA A 191 -31.90 0.11 -23.86
C ALA A 191 -30.97 0.91 -24.81
N SER A 192 -29.77 0.41 -25.15
CA SER A 192 -28.88 1.11 -26.08
C SER A 192 -29.42 1.05 -27.53
N PRO A 193 -29.73 2.19 -28.18
CA PRO A 193 -30.36 2.20 -29.50
C PRO A 193 -29.44 1.71 -30.63
N SER A 194 -28.12 1.63 -30.40
CA SER A 194 -27.15 1.01 -31.31
C SER A 194 -27.34 -0.50 -31.52
N ILE A 195 -28.22 -1.14 -30.75
CA ILE A 195 -28.63 -2.55 -30.92
C ILE A 195 -29.73 -2.68 -32.01
N THR A 196 -30.15 -1.57 -32.64
CA THR A 196 -31.13 -1.60 -33.75
C THR A 196 -30.52 -2.03 -35.09
N SER A 197 -30.75 -3.31 -35.42
CA SER A 197 -30.96 -3.84 -36.77
C SER A 197 -29.97 -3.44 -37.90
N SER A 198 -28.94 -4.27 -38.10
CA SER A 198 -28.46 -4.60 -39.47
C SER A 198 -27.61 -5.87 -39.56
N SER A 199 -26.97 -6.33 -38.48
CA SER A 199 -25.94 -7.38 -38.56
C SER A 199 -25.93 -8.42 -37.42
N PHE A 200 -27.03 -8.61 -36.68
CA PHE A 200 -27.11 -9.67 -35.66
C PHE A 200 -27.82 -10.94 -36.16
N SER A 201 -27.10 -12.06 -36.12
CA SER A 201 -27.70 -13.40 -36.00
C SER A 201 -28.41 -13.52 -34.66
N SER A 202 -29.37 -14.44 -34.53
CA SER A 202 -30.29 -14.55 -33.38
C SER A 202 -29.66 -15.17 -32.12
N SER A 203 -28.44 -14.80 -31.77
CA SER A 203 -27.64 -15.36 -30.66
C SER A 203 -27.20 -14.28 -29.67
N GLN A 204 -27.38 -14.56 -28.38
CA GLN A 204 -26.83 -13.76 -27.27
C GLN A 204 -25.29 -13.64 -27.38
N PRO A 205 -24.69 -12.51 -26.98
CA PRO A 205 -23.24 -12.31 -27.04
C PRO A 205 -22.48 -13.33 -26.19
N THR A 206 -21.41 -13.88 -26.77
CA THR A 206 -20.56 -14.89 -26.15
C THR A 206 -19.43 -14.28 -25.33
N LYS A 207 -18.73 -15.11 -24.55
CA LYS A 207 -17.51 -14.70 -23.82
C LYS A 207 -16.33 -14.27 -24.72
N ALA A 208 -16.42 -14.48 -26.04
CA ALA A 208 -15.43 -13.94 -26.97
C ALA A 208 -15.78 -12.49 -27.29
N ASP A 209 -17.04 -12.22 -27.65
CA ASP A 209 -17.50 -10.92 -28.14
C ASP A 209 -17.28 -9.79 -27.13
N PHE A 210 -17.45 -10.04 -25.82
CA PHE A 210 -17.11 -9.07 -24.77
C PHE A 210 -15.60 -8.75 -24.71
N CYS A 211 -14.74 -9.77 -24.82
CA CYS A 211 -13.28 -9.60 -24.78
C CYS A 211 -12.76 -8.92 -26.07
N ASP A 212 -13.27 -9.34 -27.23
CA ASP A 212 -12.88 -8.82 -28.53
C ASP A 212 -13.33 -7.36 -28.69
N ASN A 213 -14.51 -7.00 -28.16
CA ASN A 213 -15.00 -5.61 -28.10
C ASN A 213 -14.11 -4.69 -27.23
N VAL A 214 -13.76 -5.09 -25.99
CA VAL A 214 -12.88 -4.24 -25.15
C VAL A 214 -11.45 -4.16 -25.71
N HIS A 215 -10.94 -5.22 -26.34
CA HIS A 215 -9.64 -5.16 -27.02
C HIS A 215 -9.67 -4.29 -28.28
N ALA A 216 -10.74 -4.34 -29.08
CA ALA A 216 -10.89 -3.45 -30.24
C ALA A 216 -10.93 -1.97 -29.82
N PHE A 217 -11.73 -1.63 -28.80
CA PHE A 217 -11.78 -0.27 -28.25
C PHE A 217 -10.41 0.24 -27.78
N LEU A 218 -9.65 -0.58 -27.03
CA LEU A 218 -8.31 -0.19 -26.56
C LEU A 218 -7.29 -0.01 -27.70
N GLN A 219 -7.48 -0.71 -28.82
CA GLN A 219 -6.65 -0.55 -30.02
C GLN A 219 -7.07 0.64 -30.89
N SER A 220 -8.34 1.07 -30.84
CA SER A 220 -8.88 2.15 -31.67
C SER A 220 -9.00 3.51 -30.97
N VAL A 221 -8.88 3.59 -29.64
CA VAL A 221 -9.07 4.85 -28.90
C VAL A 221 -7.91 5.83 -29.13
N ASP A 222 -8.22 7.04 -29.63
CA ASP A 222 -7.22 7.98 -30.14
C ASP A 222 -6.43 8.74 -29.07
N ASN A 223 -7.04 9.02 -27.91
CA ASN A 223 -6.51 9.95 -26.91
C ASN A 223 -7.13 9.73 -25.50
N MET A 224 -6.59 10.43 -24.50
CA MET A 224 -7.01 10.31 -23.11
C MET A 224 -8.44 10.78 -22.83
N ASP A 225 -8.92 11.88 -23.45
CA ASP A 225 -10.30 12.34 -23.24
C ASP A 225 -11.32 11.30 -23.75
N SER A 226 -11.08 10.72 -24.94
CA SER A 226 -11.93 9.67 -25.51
C SER A 226 -11.91 8.38 -24.67
N PHE A 227 -10.76 8.01 -24.11
CA PHE A 227 -10.64 6.88 -23.18
C PHE A 227 -11.41 7.13 -21.88
N VAL A 228 -11.31 8.33 -21.31
CA VAL A 228 -12.00 8.70 -20.07
C VAL A 228 -13.50 8.88 -20.27
N GLY A 229 -13.95 9.34 -21.44
CA GLY A 229 -15.37 9.39 -21.80
C GLY A 229 -16.04 8.02 -21.73
N GLU A 230 -15.39 6.97 -22.26
CA GLU A 230 -15.89 5.60 -22.16
C GLU A 230 -15.85 5.08 -20.71
N LEU A 231 -14.80 5.39 -19.93
CA LEU A 231 -14.76 5.06 -18.50
C LEU A 231 -15.94 5.66 -17.72
N ARG A 232 -16.26 6.94 -17.97
CA ARG A 232 -17.39 7.65 -17.35
C ARG A 232 -18.74 7.05 -17.77
N ALA A 233 -18.91 6.76 -19.06
CA ALA A 233 -20.10 6.09 -19.59
C ALA A 233 -20.31 4.69 -18.97
N CYS A 234 -19.24 3.91 -18.85
CA CYS A 234 -19.26 2.59 -18.20
C CYS A 234 -19.58 2.70 -16.71
N LEU A 235 -19.00 3.67 -16.00
CA LEU A 235 -19.28 3.87 -14.57
C LEU A 235 -20.74 4.29 -14.35
N ALA A 236 -21.24 5.26 -15.12
CA ALA A 236 -22.63 5.71 -15.04
C ALA A 236 -23.61 4.56 -15.26
N SER A 237 -23.40 3.75 -16.31
CA SER A 237 -24.22 2.55 -16.55
C SER A 237 -24.14 1.54 -15.40
N SER A 238 -22.93 1.27 -14.89
CA SER A 238 -22.73 0.36 -13.74
C SER A 238 -23.51 0.84 -12.50
N LEU A 239 -23.46 2.14 -12.19
CA LEU A 239 -24.21 2.74 -11.07
C LEU A 239 -25.73 2.63 -11.21
N HIS A 240 -26.27 2.45 -12.42
CA HIS A 240 -27.69 2.10 -12.61
C HIS A 240 -27.95 0.62 -12.37
N LEU A 241 -27.11 -0.27 -12.91
CA LEU A 241 -27.25 -1.73 -12.80
C LEU A 241 -27.14 -2.24 -11.35
N THR A 242 -26.22 -1.70 -10.55
CA THR A 242 -25.89 -2.25 -9.21
C THR A 242 -26.99 -2.04 -8.16
N ARG A 243 -27.96 -1.13 -8.38
CA ARG A 243 -28.86 -0.61 -7.33
C ARG A 243 -29.85 -1.61 -6.71
N GLU A 244 -30.09 -2.76 -7.35
CA GLU A 244 -30.96 -3.80 -6.78
C GLU A 244 -30.18 -4.90 -6.04
N ASP A 245 -29.00 -5.30 -6.54
CA ASP A 245 -28.15 -6.35 -5.95
C ASP A 245 -27.36 -5.89 -4.71
N ASP A 246 -26.95 -4.61 -4.64
CA ASP A 246 -25.95 -4.11 -3.67
C ASP A 246 -26.32 -4.38 -2.20
N LYS A 247 -27.63 -4.35 -1.88
CA LYS A 247 -28.18 -4.56 -0.52
C LYS A 247 -27.88 -5.95 0.07
N GLN A 248 -27.39 -6.90 -0.73
CA GLN A 248 -27.09 -8.27 -0.30
C GLN A 248 -25.62 -8.66 -0.51
N ARG A 249 -24.78 -7.76 -1.03
CA ARG A 249 -23.35 -8.03 -1.26
C ARG A 249 -22.56 -7.95 0.05
N ARG A 250 -21.58 -8.83 0.22
CA ARG A 250 -20.57 -8.71 1.29
C ARG A 250 -19.67 -7.51 0.98
N VAL A 251 -19.48 -6.60 1.94
CA VAL A 251 -18.67 -5.38 1.76
C VAL A 251 -17.25 -5.69 1.26
N PHE A 252 -16.61 -6.75 1.78
CA PHE A 252 -15.27 -7.16 1.39
C PHE A 252 -15.18 -7.79 -0.03
N LEU A 253 -16.30 -8.00 -0.71
CA LEU A 253 -16.36 -8.42 -2.12
C LEU A 253 -16.57 -7.26 -3.10
N GLU A 254 -16.65 -6.03 -2.60
CA GLU A 254 -16.59 -4.77 -3.39
C GLU A 254 -15.39 -4.73 -4.38
N PRO A 255 -14.16 -5.19 -4.04
CA PRO A 255 -13.02 -5.12 -4.97
C PRO A 255 -13.14 -5.99 -6.23
N TYR A 256 -14.11 -6.90 -6.24
CA TYR A 256 -14.46 -7.78 -7.37
C TYR A 256 -15.66 -7.24 -8.16
N ASP A 257 -16.00 -5.95 -8.01
CA ASP A 257 -17.03 -5.29 -8.81
C ASP A 257 -16.46 -4.51 -10.00
N ALA A 258 -17.25 -4.41 -11.07
CA ALA A 258 -16.92 -3.58 -12.21
C ALA A 258 -16.90 -2.09 -11.86
N THR A 259 -17.88 -1.61 -11.08
CA THR A 259 -17.99 -0.23 -10.56
C THR A 259 -16.75 0.15 -9.76
N TYR A 260 -16.27 -0.75 -8.90
CA TYR A 260 -15.04 -0.56 -8.14
C TYR A 260 -13.81 -0.41 -9.05
N ALA A 261 -13.65 -1.29 -10.05
CA ALA A 261 -12.53 -1.22 -10.98
C ALA A 261 -12.56 0.02 -11.88
N LEU A 262 -13.76 0.49 -12.29
CA LEU A 262 -13.96 1.73 -13.04
C LEU A 262 -13.66 2.97 -12.17
N ALA A 263 -14.22 3.06 -10.96
CA ALA A 263 -13.94 4.15 -10.02
C ALA A 263 -12.45 4.18 -9.60
N ARG A 264 -11.80 3.01 -9.42
CA ARG A 264 -10.35 2.89 -9.21
C ARG A 264 -9.51 3.37 -10.41
N SER A 265 -10.11 3.45 -11.60
CA SER A 265 -9.48 3.98 -12.82
C SER A 265 -9.63 5.50 -12.88
N MET A 266 -10.84 6.02 -12.63
CA MET A 266 -11.07 7.47 -12.52
C MET A 266 -10.25 8.13 -11.40
N ASP A 267 -10.08 7.47 -10.25
CA ASP A 267 -9.19 7.92 -9.15
C ASP A 267 -7.73 8.12 -9.59
N LEU A 268 -7.22 7.30 -10.52
CA LEU A 268 -5.88 7.46 -11.09
C LEU A 268 -5.82 8.59 -12.13
N VAL A 269 -6.89 8.70 -12.93
CA VAL A 269 -7.05 9.68 -14.02
C VAL A 269 -7.15 11.12 -13.51
N VAL A 270 -7.82 11.37 -12.37
CA VAL A 270 -7.85 12.68 -11.70
C VAL A 270 -6.44 13.24 -11.53
N GLY A 271 -5.55 12.44 -10.94
CA GLY A 271 -4.14 12.81 -10.71
C GLY A 271 -3.28 12.90 -11.98
N VAL A 272 -3.85 12.70 -13.17
CA VAL A 272 -3.21 12.98 -14.47
C VAL A 272 -3.73 14.28 -15.06
N TYR A 273 -5.05 14.54 -15.05
CA TYR A 273 -5.58 15.85 -15.46
C TYR A 273 -5.03 16.99 -14.60
N GLU A 274 -4.90 16.79 -13.28
CA GLU A 274 -4.24 17.73 -12.37
C GLU A 274 -2.77 18.01 -12.74
N LYS A 275 -2.04 17.04 -13.32
CA LYS A 275 -0.66 17.23 -13.82
C LYS A 275 -0.61 17.91 -15.19
N LEU A 276 -1.68 17.79 -15.99
CA LEU A 276 -1.83 18.45 -17.28
C LEU A 276 -2.28 19.92 -17.14
N GLY A 277 -2.83 20.29 -15.98
CA GLY A 277 -3.42 21.60 -15.70
C GLY A 277 -4.92 21.68 -15.98
N GLU A 278 -5.55 20.56 -16.33
CA GLU A 278 -6.96 20.41 -16.69
C GLU A 278 -7.81 20.23 -15.41
N TYR A 279 -7.73 21.20 -14.50
CA TYR A 279 -8.36 21.13 -13.18
C TYR A 279 -9.90 21.11 -13.27
N ASP A 280 -10.48 21.71 -14.30
CA ASP A 280 -11.90 21.66 -14.64
C ASP A 280 -12.38 20.21 -14.88
N LYS A 281 -11.70 19.45 -15.74
CA LYS A 281 -11.96 18.01 -15.95
C LYS A 281 -11.76 17.21 -14.66
N ALA A 282 -10.73 17.54 -13.88
CA ALA A 282 -10.47 16.89 -12.60
C ALA A 282 -11.59 17.13 -11.56
N LEU A 283 -12.19 18.32 -11.52
CA LEU A 283 -13.33 18.62 -10.64
C LEU A 283 -14.57 17.77 -10.98
N VAL A 284 -14.90 17.62 -12.26
CA VAL A 284 -16.04 16.80 -12.69
C VAL A 284 -15.83 15.33 -12.29
N LEU A 285 -14.65 14.77 -12.56
CA LEU A 285 -14.32 13.40 -12.15
C LEU A 285 -14.38 13.20 -10.63
N LEU A 286 -13.94 14.18 -9.84
CA LEU A 286 -14.04 14.13 -8.37
C LEU A 286 -15.50 14.17 -7.90
N GLN A 287 -16.36 14.94 -8.56
CA GLN A 287 -17.80 14.96 -8.27
C GLN A 287 -18.48 13.63 -8.63
N GLU A 288 -18.15 13.04 -9.78
CA GLU A 288 -18.66 11.72 -10.21
C GLU A 288 -18.20 10.61 -9.26
N LEU A 289 -16.93 10.62 -8.84
CA LEU A 289 -16.40 9.71 -7.82
C LEU A 289 -17.13 9.88 -6.48
N LEU A 290 -17.38 11.12 -6.04
CA LEU A 290 -18.13 11.42 -4.82
C LEU A 290 -19.62 11.02 -4.89
N ALA A 291 -20.19 10.82 -6.09
CA ALA A 291 -21.53 10.25 -6.28
C ALA A 291 -21.57 8.72 -6.13
N THR A 292 -20.43 8.03 -6.18
CA THR A 292 -20.38 6.56 -6.04
C THR A 292 -20.59 6.08 -4.58
N SER A 293 -21.06 4.83 -4.43
CA SER A 293 -21.07 4.09 -3.16
C SER A 293 -19.72 3.42 -2.84
N VAL A 294 -18.99 3.00 -3.88
CA VAL A 294 -17.68 2.34 -3.78
C VAL A 294 -16.58 3.30 -3.30
N LEU A 295 -15.46 2.73 -2.84
CA LEU A 295 -14.26 3.46 -2.41
C LEU A 295 -14.51 4.47 -1.28
N GLY A 296 -15.37 4.15 -0.32
CA GLY A 296 -15.69 5.03 0.83
C GLY A 296 -14.45 5.65 1.51
N HIS A 297 -13.39 4.85 1.70
CA HIS A 297 -12.08 5.24 2.23
C HIS A 297 -11.29 6.29 1.40
N LYS A 298 -11.79 6.70 0.23
CA LYS A 298 -11.21 7.78 -0.59
C LYS A 298 -12.00 9.08 -0.54
N ARG A 299 -13.20 9.10 0.04
CA ARG A 299 -14.11 10.26 -0.03
C ARG A 299 -13.51 11.53 0.57
N GLY A 300 -12.87 11.46 1.72
CA GLY A 300 -12.24 12.63 2.34
C GLY A 300 -11.02 13.13 1.55
N SER A 301 -10.19 12.22 1.03
CA SER A 301 -9.13 12.54 0.06
C SER A 301 -9.68 13.22 -1.20
N TRP A 302 -10.79 12.74 -1.77
CA TRP A 302 -11.46 13.37 -2.93
C TRP A 302 -12.03 14.75 -2.60
N TYR A 303 -12.75 14.91 -1.48
CA TYR A 303 -13.20 16.23 -1.00
C TYR A 303 -12.01 17.19 -0.80
N THR A 304 -10.87 16.69 -0.31
CA THR A 304 -9.66 17.47 -0.11
C THR A 304 -9.03 17.91 -1.43
N ARG A 305 -8.96 17.03 -2.46
CA ARG A 305 -8.55 17.44 -3.83
C ARG A 305 -9.53 18.41 -4.45
N LEU A 306 -10.83 18.18 -4.31
CA LEU A 306 -11.89 19.05 -4.84
C LEU A 306 -11.79 20.47 -4.26
N ALA A 307 -11.61 20.59 -2.94
CA ALA A 307 -11.40 21.87 -2.27
C ALA A 307 -10.06 22.53 -2.64
N ILE A 308 -8.96 21.76 -2.78
CA ILE A 308 -7.67 22.28 -3.29
C ILE A 308 -7.83 22.86 -4.70
N ASN A 309 -8.52 22.16 -5.59
CA ASN A 309 -8.65 22.55 -6.99
C ASN A 309 -9.52 23.81 -7.14
N LEU A 310 -10.60 23.93 -6.36
CA LEU A 310 -11.41 25.15 -6.27
C LEU A 310 -10.62 26.32 -5.67
N GLU A 311 -9.96 26.14 -4.51
CA GLU A 311 -9.21 27.18 -3.79
C GLU A 311 -7.99 27.68 -4.60
N MET A 312 -7.11 26.75 -5.01
CA MET A 312 -5.78 27.06 -5.55
C MET A 312 -5.78 27.27 -7.05
N HIS A 313 -6.62 26.57 -7.80
CA HIS A 313 -6.55 26.54 -9.26
C HIS A 313 -7.69 27.33 -9.92
N MET A 314 -8.95 27.08 -9.54
CA MET A 314 -10.11 27.84 -10.08
C MET A 314 -10.31 29.23 -9.43
N LYS A 315 -9.67 29.48 -8.27
CA LYS A 315 -9.82 30.72 -7.47
C LYS A 315 -11.24 30.94 -6.92
N GLN A 316 -11.93 29.84 -6.57
CA GLN A 316 -13.27 29.81 -5.99
C GLN A 316 -13.22 29.41 -4.49
N PRO A 317 -12.75 30.29 -3.58
CA PRO A 317 -12.61 29.95 -2.16
C PRO A 317 -13.96 29.77 -1.44
N THR A 318 -15.03 30.41 -1.92
CA THR A 318 -16.42 30.20 -1.47
C THR A 318 -16.84 28.76 -1.68
N ASP A 319 -16.54 28.23 -2.86
CA ASP A 319 -17.04 26.95 -3.33
C ASP A 319 -16.17 25.83 -2.74
N ALA A 320 -14.87 26.07 -2.61
CA ALA A 320 -13.96 25.25 -1.81
C ALA A 320 -14.42 25.14 -0.35
N ARG A 321 -14.96 26.21 0.24
CA ARG A 321 -15.51 26.20 1.59
C ARG A 321 -16.80 25.39 1.67
N ALA A 322 -17.74 25.59 0.74
CA ALA A 322 -18.98 24.82 0.68
C ALA A 322 -18.72 23.30 0.46
N VAL A 323 -17.66 22.96 -0.29
CA VAL A 323 -17.15 21.58 -0.40
C VAL A 323 -16.64 21.06 0.94
N CYS A 324 -15.89 21.85 1.72
CA CYS A 324 -15.52 21.46 3.08
C CYS A 324 -16.73 21.30 4.01
N ASP A 325 -17.69 22.22 4.00
CA ASP A 325 -18.93 22.10 4.80
C ASP A 325 -19.73 20.82 4.44
N THR A 326 -19.79 20.48 3.15
CA THR A 326 -20.39 19.22 2.65
C THR A 326 -19.61 18.00 3.14
N ALA A 327 -18.28 18.03 3.05
CA ALA A 327 -17.41 16.93 3.49
C ALA A 327 -17.46 16.71 5.01
N LEU A 328 -17.60 17.78 5.79
CA LEU A 328 -17.81 17.72 7.23
C LEU A 328 -19.22 17.22 7.60
N SER A 329 -20.15 17.18 6.65
CA SER A 329 -21.50 16.63 6.81
C SER A 329 -21.65 15.18 6.30
N ASP A 330 -20.71 14.64 5.52
CA ASP A 330 -20.75 13.24 5.05
C ASP A 330 -20.17 12.29 6.14
N PRO A 331 -20.99 11.39 6.72
CA PRO A 331 -20.53 10.48 7.79
C PRO A 331 -19.55 9.41 7.29
N ARG A 332 -19.31 9.30 5.98
CA ARG A 332 -18.36 8.33 5.39
C ARG A 332 -16.94 8.88 5.22
N VAL A 333 -16.67 10.12 5.65
CA VAL A 333 -15.34 10.72 5.64
C VAL A 333 -14.54 10.26 6.86
N PHE A 334 -13.39 9.63 6.62
CA PHE A 334 -12.54 9.05 7.67
C PHE A 334 -12.01 10.13 8.64
N PRO A 335 -11.79 9.82 9.93
CA PRO A 335 -11.42 10.83 10.94
C PRO A 335 -10.16 11.65 10.61
N ALA A 336 -9.13 11.04 10.00
CA ALA A 336 -7.92 11.75 9.58
C ALA A 336 -8.21 12.78 8.47
N ASP A 337 -8.85 12.38 7.37
CA ASP A 337 -9.28 13.29 6.30
C ASP A 337 -10.17 14.42 6.86
N ARG A 338 -11.06 14.09 7.81
CA ARG A 338 -11.95 15.05 8.47
C ARG A 338 -11.19 16.14 9.24
N MET A 339 -10.04 15.80 9.84
CA MET A 339 -9.21 16.77 10.56
C MET A 339 -8.53 17.75 9.59
N ASP A 340 -8.01 17.29 8.45
CA ASP A 340 -7.47 18.16 7.41
C ASP A 340 -8.54 19.04 6.73
N LEU A 341 -9.76 18.51 6.54
CA LEU A 341 -10.91 19.28 6.07
C LEU A 341 -11.34 20.37 7.09
N LEU A 342 -11.30 20.06 8.40
CA LEU A 342 -11.51 21.06 9.47
C LEU A 342 -10.43 22.16 9.44
N ARG A 343 -9.15 21.80 9.27
CA ARG A 343 -8.05 22.77 9.14
C ARG A 343 -8.27 23.69 7.93
N ARG A 344 -8.63 23.13 6.77
CA ARG A 344 -8.90 23.89 5.54
C ARG A 344 -10.12 24.81 5.69
N HIS A 345 -11.24 24.32 6.23
CA HIS A 345 -12.41 25.14 6.49
C HIS A 345 -12.10 26.33 7.40
N ARG A 346 -11.37 26.10 8.50
CA ARG A 346 -10.93 27.16 9.42
C ARG A 346 -10.03 28.19 8.75
N ARG A 347 -9.21 27.81 7.76
CA ARG A 347 -8.42 28.76 6.95
C ARG A 347 -9.32 29.56 6.00
N LEU A 348 -10.18 28.89 5.24
CA LEU A 348 -11.12 29.52 4.29
C LEU A 348 -12.19 30.41 4.98
N ALA A 349 -12.44 30.20 6.27
CA ALA A 349 -13.36 31.00 7.07
C ALA A 349 -12.75 32.28 7.67
N LYS A 350 -11.43 32.47 7.61
CA LYS A 350 -10.74 33.66 8.12
C LYS A 350 -10.44 34.66 7.00
N THR A 351 -10.68 35.94 7.26
CA THR A 351 -10.04 37.04 6.54
C THR A 351 -8.53 37.05 6.87
N PRO A 352 -7.62 37.28 5.90
CA PRO A 352 -6.18 37.22 6.15
C PRO A 352 -5.68 38.45 6.92
N THR A 353 -5.58 38.33 8.24
CA THR A 353 -4.80 39.24 9.10
C THR A 353 -3.48 38.60 9.50
N THR A 354 -2.43 39.41 9.58
CA THR A 354 -1.05 38.96 9.77
C THR A 354 -0.80 38.41 11.18
N GLU A 355 -0.82 37.08 11.33
CA GLU A 355 0.18 36.24 12.04
C GLU A 355 -0.28 34.77 12.02
N ASP A 356 -0.22 34.13 10.85
CA ASP A 356 -0.54 32.70 10.69
C ASP A 356 0.52 31.80 11.33
N LYS A 357 0.41 31.61 12.65
CA LYS A 357 0.89 30.39 13.30
C LYS A 357 -0.16 29.31 13.06
N GLU A 358 0.20 28.29 12.29
CA GLU A 358 -0.58 27.06 12.22
C GLU A 358 -0.83 26.55 13.64
N VAL A 359 -2.10 26.32 14.00
CA VAL A 359 -2.43 25.66 15.26
C VAL A 359 -2.14 24.17 15.08
N VAL A 360 -0.86 23.83 15.25
CA VAL A 360 -0.41 22.46 15.43
C VAL A 360 -1.14 21.92 16.65
N VAL A 361 -1.89 20.84 16.46
CA VAL A 361 -2.39 20.04 17.58
C VAL A 361 -1.20 19.20 18.03
N GLU A 362 -0.39 19.78 18.92
CA GLU A 362 0.71 19.06 19.57
C GLU A 362 0.09 17.97 20.46
N GLY A 363 0.22 16.71 20.05
CA GLY A 363 -0.20 15.58 20.86
C GLY A 363 0.70 15.42 22.08
N CYS A 364 0.18 14.80 23.14
CA CYS A 364 0.89 14.62 24.42
C CYS A 364 1.90 13.45 24.37
N TYR A 365 2.70 13.35 23.29
CA TYR A 365 3.78 12.38 23.15
C TYR A 365 5.14 12.97 23.59
N PRO A 366 6.04 12.20 24.22
CA PRO A 366 7.39 12.67 24.53
C PRO A 366 8.21 12.93 23.26
N THR A 367 9.04 13.97 23.29
CA THR A 367 9.92 14.36 22.18
C THR A 367 11.38 14.41 22.63
N HIS A 368 12.26 13.77 21.86
CA HIS A 368 13.72 13.83 22.00
C HIS A 368 14.34 14.54 20.79
N THR A 369 15.53 15.13 20.97
CA THR A 369 16.26 15.81 19.88
C THR A 369 17.73 15.42 19.89
N ILE A 370 18.28 15.09 18.72
CA ILE A 370 19.69 14.74 18.52
C ILE A 370 20.35 15.57 17.41
N ASP A 371 21.65 15.84 17.52
CA ASP A 371 22.42 16.58 16.52
C ASP A 371 22.88 15.64 15.39
N GLY A 372 22.45 15.90 14.16
CA GLY A 372 22.89 15.19 12.95
C GLY A 372 23.73 16.06 12.03
N ARG A 373 24.95 15.62 11.69
CA ARG A 373 25.84 16.28 10.72
C ARG A 373 25.36 15.96 9.28
N PRO A 374 24.77 16.89 8.50
CA PRO A 374 24.22 16.58 7.18
C PRO A 374 25.33 16.41 6.12
N LEU A 375 25.15 15.47 5.20
CA LEU A 375 26.04 15.23 4.05
C LEU A 375 25.52 15.88 2.76
N ASN A 376 24.21 15.82 2.51
CA ASN A 376 23.55 16.49 1.40
C ASN A 376 22.52 17.52 1.90
N ARG A 377 22.22 18.52 1.08
CA ARG A 377 21.22 19.58 1.35
C ARG A 377 20.29 19.88 0.17
N ALA A 378 20.39 19.09 -0.91
CA ALA A 378 19.55 19.23 -2.10
C ALA A 378 18.07 19.01 -1.78
N VAL A 379 17.18 19.69 -2.50
CA VAL A 379 15.73 19.50 -2.37
C VAL A 379 15.31 18.35 -3.29
N GLY A 380 14.65 17.34 -2.72
CA GLY A 380 14.18 16.16 -3.46
C GLY A 380 15.08 14.91 -3.35
N GLU A 381 16.24 15.02 -2.71
CA GLU A 381 17.04 13.84 -2.30
C GLU A 381 16.63 13.36 -0.90
N LYS A 382 16.85 12.07 -0.59
CA LYS A 382 16.81 11.60 0.81
C LYS A 382 17.96 12.21 1.60
N SER A 383 17.66 12.76 2.78
CA SER A 383 18.64 13.31 3.72
C SER A 383 19.61 12.21 4.19
N ARG A 384 20.92 12.45 4.06
CA ARG A 384 21.99 11.60 4.61
C ARG A 384 22.82 12.37 5.61
N PHE A 385 23.33 11.65 6.61
CA PHE A 385 24.08 12.19 7.73
C PHE A 385 25.41 11.46 7.90
N ILE A 386 26.36 12.09 8.60
CA ILE A 386 27.58 11.43 9.09
C ILE A 386 27.23 10.73 10.40
N GLY A 387 27.43 9.41 10.46
CA GLY A 387 27.14 8.57 11.62
C GLY A 387 28.09 8.82 12.80
N TYR A 388 27.88 8.05 13.87
CA TYR A 388 28.78 7.97 15.03
C TYR A 388 30.05 7.13 14.75
N ASP A 389 30.01 6.34 13.68
CA ASP A 389 31.12 5.60 13.05
C ASP A 389 31.78 6.39 11.90
N ASP A 390 31.45 7.68 11.77
CA ASP A 390 31.81 8.58 10.66
C ASP A 390 31.33 8.13 9.25
N ASP A 391 30.51 7.08 9.17
CA ASP A 391 30.01 6.51 7.92
C ASP A 391 28.78 7.27 7.37
N SER A 392 28.41 7.02 6.10
CA SER A 392 27.30 7.75 5.45
C SER A 392 25.93 7.09 5.69
N VAL A 393 25.20 7.56 6.71
CA VAL A 393 23.95 6.94 7.18
C VAL A 393 22.68 7.69 6.73
N THR A 394 21.52 7.05 6.88
CA THR A 394 20.20 7.70 6.79
C THR A 394 19.80 8.30 8.15
N VAL A 395 18.68 9.04 8.20
CA VAL A 395 18.21 9.67 9.44
C VAL A 395 17.82 8.65 10.52
N GLU A 396 17.19 7.55 10.11
CA GLU A 396 16.72 6.49 11.00
C GLU A 396 17.89 5.62 11.49
N ALA A 397 18.89 5.40 10.63
CA ALA A 397 20.13 4.72 11.00
C ALA A 397 20.99 5.55 11.99
N LEU A 398 21.02 6.88 11.86
CA LEU A 398 21.66 7.77 12.85
C LEU A 398 20.96 7.67 14.22
N VAL A 399 19.62 7.64 14.24
CA VAL A 399 18.84 7.46 15.47
C VAL A 399 19.09 6.07 16.09
N LEU A 400 19.16 5.01 15.28
CA LEU A 400 19.52 3.66 15.75
C LEU A 400 20.91 3.63 16.40
N GLN A 401 21.93 4.28 15.81
CA GLN A 401 23.26 4.42 16.42
C GLN A 401 23.20 5.19 17.75
N HIS A 402 22.42 6.27 17.82
CA HIS A 402 22.25 7.07 19.03
C HIS A 402 21.68 6.24 20.18
N TYR A 403 20.56 5.53 19.95
CA TYR A 403 19.94 4.68 20.97
C TYR A 403 20.79 3.44 21.31
N LYS A 404 21.60 2.92 20.37
CA LYS A 404 22.56 1.83 20.63
C LYS A 404 23.60 2.21 21.69
N SER A 405 24.07 3.46 21.73
CA SER A 405 24.98 3.92 22.80
C SER A 405 24.33 4.05 24.18
N GLN A 406 23.02 3.78 24.29
CA GLN A 406 22.23 3.75 25.53
C GLN A 406 21.70 2.34 25.86
N GLY A 407 22.23 1.30 25.21
CA GLY A 407 21.90 -0.10 25.45
C GLY A 407 20.67 -0.62 24.70
N TRP A 408 20.04 0.19 23.85
CA TRP A 408 18.91 -0.26 23.04
C TRP A 408 19.35 -0.97 21.76
N HIS A 409 18.64 -2.03 21.41
CA HIS A 409 18.72 -2.72 20.12
C HIS A 409 17.39 -2.57 19.37
N GLY A 410 17.41 -2.52 18.05
CA GLY A 410 16.19 -2.35 17.26
C GLY A 410 16.47 -2.29 15.77
N ALA A 411 15.40 -2.15 14.98
CA ALA A 411 15.45 -2.10 13.54
C ALA A 411 14.50 -1.04 12.98
N HIS A 412 14.88 -0.44 11.85
CA HIS A 412 13.97 0.29 10.98
C HIS A 412 13.26 -0.74 10.10
N ASP A 413 11.99 -1.06 10.41
CA ASP A 413 11.22 -2.08 9.71
C ASP A 413 9.79 -1.68 9.32
N GLU A 414 9.45 -0.40 9.48
CA GLU A 414 8.11 0.17 9.19
C GLU A 414 7.00 -0.55 9.99
N GLY A 415 7.27 -0.92 11.24
CA GLY A 415 6.35 -1.67 12.11
C GLY A 415 6.06 -3.10 11.64
N ALA A 416 6.98 -3.74 10.91
CA ALA A 416 6.83 -5.12 10.45
C ALA A 416 7.02 -6.16 11.56
N SER A 417 7.88 -5.87 12.53
CA SER A 417 8.02 -6.63 13.79
C SER A 417 6.71 -6.65 14.57
N PHE A 418 6.11 -5.47 14.80
CA PHE A 418 4.84 -5.33 15.50
C PHE A 418 3.68 -6.02 14.77
N ARG A 419 3.60 -5.86 13.44
CA ARG A 419 2.67 -6.62 12.60
C ARG A 419 2.86 -8.13 12.75
N SER A 420 4.10 -8.62 12.76
CA SER A 420 4.40 -10.04 12.92
C SER A 420 3.97 -10.56 14.30
N LEU A 421 4.21 -9.80 15.38
CA LEU A 421 3.71 -10.16 16.72
C LEU A 421 2.17 -10.22 16.76
N LEU A 422 1.48 -9.21 16.21
CA LEU A 422 0.01 -9.23 16.10
C LEU A 422 -0.48 -10.47 15.33
N GLY A 423 0.19 -10.84 14.23
CA GLY A 423 -0.14 -12.03 13.45
C GLY A 423 0.11 -13.36 14.16
N LEU A 424 1.06 -13.42 15.10
CA LEU A 424 1.33 -14.60 15.94
C LEU A 424 0.34 -14.71 17.14
N LEU A 425 -0.21 -13.59 17.61
CA LEU A 425 -1.22 -13.56 18.68
C LEU A 425 -2.66 -13.74 18.14
N LEU A 426 -2.93 -13.31 16.91
CA LEU A 426 -4.26 -13.34 16.28
C LEU A 426 -4.40 -14.42 15.20
N TRP A 427 -3.48 -15.38 15.09
CA TRP A 427 -3.48 -16.38 14.03
C TRP A 427 -4.82 -17.14 13.91
N ASP A 428 -5.32 -17.68 15.02
CA ASP A 428 -6.58 -18.44 15.06
C ASP A 428 -7.81 -17.56 14.76
N VAL A 429 -7.73 -16.26 15.09
CA VAL A 429 -8.76 -15.25 14.74
C VAL A 429 -8.75 -14.99 13.24
N MET A 430 -7.57 -14.82 12.64
CA MET A 430 -7.41 -14.58 11.20
C MET A 430 -7.92 -15.76 10.36
N PHE A 431 -7.62 -17.00 10.76
CA PHE A 431 -7.93 -18.21 9.99
C PHE A 431 -9.13 -19.01 10.54
N LEU A 432 -10.02 -18.35 11.30
CA LEU A 432 -11.26 -18.92 11.80
C LEU A 432 -12.16 -19.41 10.64
N ASN A 433 -12.49 -20.71 10.63
CA ASN A 433 -13.17 -21.37 9.50
C ASN A 433 -14.66 -20.99 9.36
N ASP A 434 -15.31 -20.56 10.44
CA ASP A 434 -16.78 -20.39 10.48
C ASP A 434 -17.27 -19.05 9.93
N VAL A 435 -16.36 -18.16 9.49
CA VAL A 435 -16.71 -16.87 8.89
C VAL A 435 -17.05 -17.07 7.40
N PRO A 436 -18.29 -16.80 6.95
CA PRO A 436 -18.70 -17.10 5.58
C PRO A 436 -18.04 -16.18 4.54
N ASP A 437 -17.78 -16.75 3.36
CA ASP A 437 -17.31 -16.09 2.14
C ASP A 437 -15.94 -15.38 2.20
N VAL A 438 -15.26 -15.27 3.36
CA VAL A 438 -13.98 -14.54 3.47
C VAL A 438 -12.77 -15.30 2.94
N PHE A 439 -12.90 -16.61 2.67
CA PHE A 439 -11.92 -17.41 1.93
C PHE A 439 -12.56 -17.95 0.65
N GLN A 440 -12.15 -17.41 -0.50
CA GLN A 440 -12.67 -17.74 -1.85
C GLN A 440 -11.72 -18.64 -2.64
N THR A 441 -10.43 -18.66 -2.30
CA THR A 441 -9.41 -19.50 -2.96
C THR A 441 -8.46 -20.12 -1.93
N PRO A 442 -7.77 -21.23 -2.24
CA PRO A 442 -6.72 -21.78 -1.38
C PRO A 442 -5.43 -20.95 -1.40
N PHE A 443 -5.43 -19.78 -2.05
CA PHE A 443 -4.29 -18.89 -2.24
C PHE A 443 -4.56 -17.54 -1.57
N GLN A 444 -4.76 -17.57 -0.25
CA GLN A 444 -5.01 -16.40 0.59
C GLN A 444 -4.11 -16.41 1.83
N SER A 445 -3.38 -15.32 2.06
CA SER A 445 -2.55 -15.08 3.25
C SER A 445 -3.27 -14.26 4.34
N ARG A 446 -4.53 -13.90 4.09
CA ARG A 446 -5.48 -13.28 5.03
C ARG A 446 -6.93 -13.56 4.54
N PRO A 447 -7.94 -13.54 5.43
CA PRO A 447 -9.34 -13.47 4.99
C PRO A 447 -9.61 -12.13 4.29
N LEU A 448 -10.58 -12.10 3.37
CA LEU A 448 -10.86 -10.92 2.53
C LEU A 448 -11.36 -9.69 3.32
N ASP A 449 -11.95 -9.91 4.49
CA ASP A 449 -12.47 -8.84 5.36
C ASP A 449 -11.42 -8.21 6.29
N MET A 450 -10.23 -8.81 6.40
CA MET A 450 -9.13 -8.27 7.22
C MET A 450 -8.42 -7.10 6.51
N ASP A 451 -9.11 -5.98 6.34
CA ASP A 451 -8.66 -4.77 5.65
C ASP A 451 -9.26 -3.54 6.34
N MET A 452 -8.54 -2.40 6.39
CA MET A 452 -9.04 -1.17 7.03
C MET A 452 -10.39 -0.67 6.48
N ARG A 453 -10.76 -1.09 5.27
CA ARG A 453 -12.03 -0.75 4.61
C ARG A 453 -13.21 -1.55 5.13
N TYR A 454 -12.96 -2.67 5.81
CA TYR A 454 -13.95 -3.67 6.22
C TYR A 454 -13.74 -4.14 7.67
N SER A 455 -12.99 -3.37 8.47
CA SER A 455 -12.62 -3.73 9.84
C SER A 455 -13.82 -3.97 10.75
N ASP A 456 -14.91 -3.23 10.57
CA ASP A 456 -16.19 -3.47 11.23
C ASP A 456 -16.71 -4.89 11.00
N HIS A 457 -16.59 -5.41 9.76
CA HIS A 457 -16.98 -6.79 9.47
C HIS A 457 -16.02 -7.77 10.12
N PHE A 458 -14.71 -7.53 10.01
CA PHE A 458 -13.69 -8.41 10.59
C PHE A 458 -13.87 -8.57 12.11
N TYR A 459 -14.08 -7.45 12.81
CA TYR A 459 -14.35 -7.40 14.24
C TYR A 459 -15.67 -8.08 14.61
N ASN A 460 -16.79 -7.64 14.03
CA ASN A 460 -18.11 -8.16 14.41
C ASN A 460 -18.27 -9.65 14.11
N ALA A 461 -17.67 -10.16 13.01
CA ALA A 461 -17.69 -11.59 12.68
C ALA A 461 -16.81 -12.46 13.60
N ARG A 462 -15.96 -11.87 14.45
CA ARG A 462 -14.96 -12.57 15.28
C ARG A 462 -14.93 -12.11 16.73
N ALA A 463 -15.86 -11.27 17.17
CA ALA A 463 -15.81 -10.58 18.47
C ALA A 463 -15.53 -11.53 19.64
N ALA A 464 -16.24 -12.65 19.75
CA ALA A 464 -16.02 -13.64 20.81
C ALA A 464 -14.61 -14.28 20.81
N ALA A 465 -14.00 -14.47 19.64
CA ALA A 465 -12.63 -15.00 19.52
C ALA A 465 -11.58 -13.92 19.84
N ILE A 466 -11.85 -12.67 19.45
CA ILE A 466 -11.06 -11.49 19.80
C ILE A 466 -11.09 -11.26 21.33
N ASP A 467 -12.27 -11.29 21.94
CA ASP A 467 -12.45 -11.14 23.39
C ASP A 467 -11.75 -12.26 24.16
N ALA A 468 -11.80 -13.51 23.68
CA ALA A 468 -11.03 -14.62 24.25
C ALA A 468 -9.51 -14.39 24.17
N VAL A 469 -8.99 -13.85 23.07
CA VAL A 469 -7.57 -13.45 22.93
C VAL A 469 -7.22 -12.31 23.92
N VAL A 470 -8.06 -11.27 24.02
CA VAL A 470 -7.85 -10.14 24.93
C VAL A 470 -7.90 -10.57 26.40
N MET A 471 -8.81 -11.49 26.77
CA MET A 471 -8.87 -12.09 28.11
C MET A 471 -7.63 -12.96 28.39
N LYS A 472 -7.22 -13.81 27.44
CA LYS A 472 -6.00 -14.62 27.56
C LYS A 472 -4.76 -13.76 27.75
N LEU A 473 -4.60 -12.68 26.97
CA LEU A 473 -3.52 -11.71 27.14
C LEU A 473 -3.54 -11.07 28.54
N ARG A 474 -4.70 -10.60 29.03
CA ARG A 474 -4.83 -10.02 30.38
C ARG A 474 -4.49 -10.99 31.51
N ALA A 475 -4.63 -12.29 31.29
CA ALA A 475 -4.32 -13.35 32.26
C ALA A 475 -2.91 -13.97 32.11
N SER A 476 -2.18 -13.67 31.02
CA SER A 476 -0.89 -14.30 30.71
C SER A 476 0.26 -13.68 31.50
N SER A 477 1.12 -14.52 32.09
CA SER A 477 2.46 -14.08 32.51
C SER A 477 3.37 -13.87 31.30
N ALA A 478 4.56 -13.31 31.54
CA ALA A 478 5.61 -13.19 30.53
C ALA A 478 5.99 -14.54 29.90
N LEU A 479 5.96 -15.64 30.68
CA LEU A 479 6.32 -16.97 30.20
C LEU A 479 5.18 -17.60 29.39
N ASP A 480 3.93 -17.47 29.82
CA ASP A 480 2.75 -17.95 29.07
C ASP A 480 2.67 -17.30 27.68
N LEU A 481 2.98 -16.00 27.62
CA LEU A 481 3.04 -15.22 26.39
C LEU A 481 4.16 -15.71 25.45
N CYS A 482 5.33 -16.04 25.99
CA CYS A 482 6.44 -16.57 25.21
C CYS A 482 6.22 -18.01 24.73
N ALA A 483 5.57 -18.84 25.55
CA ALA A 483 5.16 -20.20 25.19
C ALA A 483 4.07 -20.19 24.10
N TRP A 484 3.11 -19.26 24.16
CA TRP A 484 2.11 -19.05 23.11
C TRP A 484 2.78 -18.64 21.79
N ILE A 485 3.66 -17.64 21.82
CA ILE A 485 4.37 -17.17 20.62
C ILE A 485 5.21 -18.28 20.00
N ALA A 486 5.92 -19.08 20.80
CA ALA A 486 6.64 -20.26 20.32
C ALA A 486 5.72 -21.33 19.72
N ALA A 487 4.57 -21.61 20.34
CA ALA A 487 3.59 -22.55 19.82
C ALA A 487 3.04 -22.13 18.45
N THR A 488 2.60 -20.87 18.30
CA THR A 488 2.15 -20.34 16.99
C THR A 488 3.28 -20.35 15.97
N TRP A 489 4.50 -19.98 16.38
CA TRP A 489 5.66 -19.97 15.50
C TRP A 489 5.97 -21.37 14.95
N HIS A 490 6.16 -22.37 15.82
CA HIS A 490 6.50 -23.73 15.40
C HIS A 490 5.37 -24.42 14.63
N ALA A 491 4.10 -24.07 14.88
CA ALA A 491 2.96 -24.61 14.13
C ALA A 491 2.86 -24.06 12.69
N HIS A 492 3.39 -22.86 12.42
CA HIS A 492 3.08 -22.11 11.19
C HIS A 492 4.28 -21.52 10.44
N GLN A 493 5.51 -21.64 10.95
CA GLN A 493 6.72 -21.16 10.27
C GLN A 493 6.79 -21.68 8.82
N GLY A 494 6.99 -20.77 7.85
CA GLY A 494 6.94 -21.11 6.42
C GLY A 494 5.53 -21.17 5.81
N THR A 495 4.52 -20.62 6.50
CA THR A 495 3.15 -20.45 5.99
C THR A 495 2.82 -18.99 5.70
N GLN A 496 2.31 -18.68 4.51
CA GLN A 496 1.97 -17.33 4.05
C GLN A 496 0.95 -16.64 4.96
N CYS A 497 1.36 -15.54 5.60
CA CYS A 497 0.49 -14.69 6.39
C CYS A 497 0.76 -13.23 6.03
N TRP A 498 -0.30 -12.42 5.88
CA TRP A 498 -0.15 -11.01 5.52
C TRP A 498 0.54 -10.16 6.61
N LEU A 499 0.41 -10.59 7.88
CA LEU A 499 1.04 -9.92 9.02
C LEU A 499 2.44 -10.46 9.36
N VAL A 500 2.69 -11.77 9.22
CA VAL A 500 3.91 -12.42 9.74
C VAL A 500 4.98 -12.59 8.67
N ARG A 501 6.17 -12.02 8.91
CA ARG A 501 7.37 -12.23 8.09
C ARG A 501 8.30 -13.24 8.78
N TRP A 502 8.42 -14.45 8.21
CA TRP A 502 9.27 -15.53 8.71
C TRP A 502 10.76 -15.42 8.31
N GLU A 503 11.10 -14.53 7.37
CA GLU A 503 12.42 -14.41 6.77
C GLU A 503 13.11 -13.09 7.19
N GLY A 504 14.44 -13.13 7.33
CA GLY A 504 15.26 -11.96 7.70
C GLY A 504 15.59 -11.91 9.19
N SER A 505 15.62 -10.71 9.76
CA SER A 505 16.06 -10.44 11.14
C SER A 505 15.03 -10.75 12.24
N LEU A 506 13.79 -11.09 11.87
CA LEU A 506 12.72 -11.35 12.83
C LEU A 506 12.78 -12.81 13.29
N THR A 507 13.43 -13.05 14.43
CA THR A 507 13.59 -14.38 15.04
C THR A 507 12.54 -14.63 16.13
N LEU A 508 12.33 -15.91 16.49
CA LEU A 508 11.44 -16.28 17.60
C LEU A 508 11.87 -15.62 18.94
N PRO A 509 13.15 -15.65 19.37
CA PRO A 509 13.58 -14.94 20.58
C PRO A 509 13.34 -13.43 20.53
N TYR A 510 13.48 -12.80 19.36
CA TYR A 510 13.17 -11.37 19.20
C TYR A 510 11.67 -11.10 19.37
N MET A 511 10.79 -11.95 18.81
CA MET A 511 9.33 -11.86 19.01
C MET A 511 8.92 -12.07 20.47
N GLN A 512 9.59 -12.97 21.18
CA GLN A 512 9.35 -13.22 22.60
C GLN A 512 9.81 -12.05 23.47
N LEU A 513 11.04 -11.55 23.28
CA LEU A 513 11.53 -10.33 23.94
C LEU A 513 10.62 -9.12 23.66
N MET A 514 10.17 -8.97 22.42
CA MET A 514 9.22 -7.93 22.02
C MET A 514 7.92 -8.00 22.83
N ALA A 515 7.36 -9.20 22.98
CA ALA A 515 6.12 -9.39 23.73
C ALA A 515 6.30 -9.18 25.25
N ILE A 516 7.44 -9.59 25.82
CA ILE A 516 7.77 -9.31 27.23
C ILE A 516 7.91 -7.80 27.47
N GLY A 517 8.69 -7.11 26.63
CA GLY A 517 9.01 -5.68 26.80
C GLY A 517 7.81 -4.75 26.60
N ILE A 518 6.84 -5.14 25.76
CA ILE A 518 5.56 -4.45 25.63
C ILE A 518 4.64 -4.81 26.81
N GLY A 519 4.62 -6.09 27.22
CA GLY A 519 3.83 -6.58 28.34
C GLY A 519 2.40 -6.96 27.97
N ALA A 520 1.91 -8.04 28.59
CA ALA A 520 0.61 -8.64 28.23
C ALA A 520 -0.63 -7.72 28.40
N PRO A 521 -0.73 -6.84 29.43
CA PRO A 521 -1.83 -5.90 29.55
C PRO A 521 -1.87 -4.84 28.43
N ALA A 522 -0.70 -4.34 28.02
CA ALA A 522 -0.58 -3.35 26.95
C ALA A 522 -0.84 -3.97 25.57
N LEU A 523 -0.36 -5.21 25.35
CA LEU A 523 -0.75 -6.02 24.20
C LEU A 523 -2.27 -6.22 24.14
N ALA A 524 -2.92 -6.55 25.25
CA ALA A 524 -4.38 -6.69 25.30
C ALA A 524 -5.11 -5.39 24.93
N ALA A 525 -4.63 -4.23 25.41
CA ALA A 525 -5.20 -2.93 25.09
C ALA A 525 -5.02 -2.56 23.61
N ILE A 526 -3.79 -2.65 23.07
CA ILE A 526 -3.53 -2.29 21.67
C ILE A 526 -4.18 -3.27 20.69
N VAL A 527 -4.29 -4.56 21.02
CA VAL A 527 -5.06 -5.54 20.23
C VAL A 527 -6.53 -5.14 20.17
N GLN A 528 -7.14 -4.79 21.31
CA GLN A 528 -8.57 -4.42 21.38
C GLN A 528 -8.91 -3.15 20.57
N VAL A 529 -7.96 -2.22 20.44
CA VAL A 529 -8.08 -1.05 19.55
C VAL A 529 -7.81 -1.43 18.09
N TRP A 530 -6.70 -2.14 17.84
CA TRP A 530 -6.21 -2.41 16.48
C TRP A 530 -7.20 -3.20 15.63
N VAL A 531 -7.83 -4.24 16.18
CA VAL A 531 -8.77 -5.11 15.45
C VAL A 531 -10.02 -4.36 14.92
N LYS A 532 -10.37 -3.21 15.51
CA LYS A 532 -11.51 -2.38 15.08
C LYS A 532 -11.19 -1.52 13.86
N HIS A 533 -9.91 -1.25 13.59
CA HIS A 533 -9.48 -0.34 12.52
C HIS A 533 -8.63 -1.04 11.45
N LEU A 534 -7.90 -2.11 11.81
CA LEU A 534 -6.95 -2.85 10.96
C LEU A 534 -5.92 -1.98 10.21
N GLU A 535 -5.68 -0.78 10.71
CA GLU A 535 -4.74 0.18 10.18
C GLU A 535 -3.31 -0.29 10.46
N THR A 536 -2.37 -0.07 9.53
CA THR A 536 -0.93 -0.34 9.75
C THR A 536 -0.03 0.72 9.12
N SER A 537 -0.60 1.64 8.33
CA SER A 537 0.05 2.88 7.91
C SER A 537 0.32 3.77 9.12
N GLY A 538 1.46 4.48 9.13
CA GLY A 538 1.81 5.42 10.20
C GLY A 538 2.23 4.79 11.53
N LEU A 539 2.48 3.48 11.58
CA LEU A 539 3.25 2.89 12.68
C LEU A 539 4.65 3.56 12.73
N PRO A 540 5.20 3.85 13.93
CA PRO A 540 6.51 4.49 14.06
C PRO A 540 7.64 3.70 13.38
N ASP A 541 8.61 4.43 12.81
CA ASP A 541 9.66 3.87 11.95
C ASP A 541 10.51 2.79 12.64
N LEU A 542 10.84 3.00 13.92
CA LEU A 542 11.68 2.13 14.73
C LEU A 542 10.89 1.46 15.85
N PHE A 543 11.16 0.17 16.06
CA PHE A 543 10.88 -0.51 17.31
C PHE A 543 12.19 -0.86 18.03
N MET A 544 12.27 -0.54 19.32
CA MET A 544 13.47 -0.64 20.14
C MET A 544 13.21 -1.50 21.38
N LEU A 545 14.15 -2.38 21.69
CA LEU A 545 14.20 -3.23 22.88
C LEU A 545 15.47 -3.00 23.68
N ARG A 546 15.38 -3.17 24.99
CA ARG A 546 16.53 -3.17 25.90
C ARG A 546 16.33 -4.20 26.99
N VAL A 547 17.33 -5.03 27.25
CA VAL A 547 17.32 -5.99 28.37
C VAL A 547 18.33 -5.50 29.39
N VAL A 548 17.86 -4.96 30.50
CA VAL A 548 18.71 -4.39 31.57
C VAL A 548 19.06 -5.49 32.57
N ALA A 549 20.35 -5.66 32.84
CA ALA A 549 20.86 -6.68 33.75
C ALA A 549 20.69 -6.27 35.21
N ARG A 550 20.15 -7.15 36.07
CA ARG A 550 20.13 -6.89 37.52
C ARG A 550 21.52 -7.13 38.14
N PRO A 551 22.10 -6.17 38.88
CA PRO A 551 23.37 -6.37 39.54
C PRO A 551 23.23 -7.24 40.79
N ARG A 552 23.57 -8.54 40.69
CA ARG A 552 23.91 -9.41 41.83
C ARG A 552 24.79 -10.59 41.42
N GLU A 553 25.51 -11.15 42.38
CA GLU A 553 26.82 -11.78 42.17
C GLU A 553 26.80 -13.24 41.67
N HIS A 554 25.64 -13.82 41.33
CA HIS A 554 25.52 -15.24 40.98
C HIS A 554 24.94 -15.47 39.58
N MET A 555 25.87 -15.46 38.62
CA MET A 555 25.93 -16.23 37.35
C MET A 555 24.63 -16.71 36.69
N GLY A 556 24.47 -16.33 35.42
CA GLY A 556 23.68 -17.06 34.43
C GLY A 556 24.09 -16.65 33.00
N LEU A 557 24.08 -15.35 32.71
CA LEU A 557 24.64 -14.78 31.48
C LEU A 557 26.18 -14.65 31.55
N PRO A 558 26.92 -15.05 30.49
CA PRO A 558 28.34 -14.75 30.35
C PRO A 558 28.67 -13.25 30.36
N ALA A 559 29.72 -12.86 31.07
CA ALA A 559 30.13 -11.46 31.26
C ALA A 559 30.65 -10.72 30.00
N HIS A 560 30.60 -11.35 28.83
CA HIS A 560 30.84 -10.70 27.53
C HIS A 560 29.54 -10.30 26.81
N LEU A 561 28.39 -10.80 27.25
CA LEU A 561 27.07 -10.43 26.71
C LEU A 561 26.51 -9.15 27.33
N VAL A 562 27.08 -8.67 28.44
CA VAL A 562 26.59 -7.46 29.14
C VAL A 562 27.58 -6.32 28.92
N ASP A 563 27.13 -5.23 28.27
CA ASP A 563 27.93 -4.01 28.17
C ASP A 563 28.09 -3.37 29.55
N ARG A 564 29.33 -3.13 29.94
CA ARG A 564 29.71 -2.60 31.26
C ARG A 564 29.34 -1.13 31.46
N HIS A 565 29.06 -0.39 30.39
CA HIS A 565 28.69 1.03 30.45
C HIS A 565 27.19 1.23 30.57
N THR A 566 26.42 0.49 29.75
CA THR A 566 24.95 0.58 29.74
C THR A 566 24.27 -0.43 30.67
N ASN A 567 25.00 -1.44 31.17
CA ASN A 567 24.48 -2.54 31.99
C ASN A 567 23.32 -3.29 31.30
N CYS A 568 23.43 -3.44 29.98
CA CYS A 568 22.42 -4.06 29.11
C CYS A 568 23.00 -5.26 28.35
N VAL A 569 22.12 -6.22 28.01
CA VAL A 569 22.49 -7.41 27.24
C VAL A 569 22.58 -7.09 25.75
N ASP A 570 23.65 -7.51 25.08
CA ASP A 570 23.77 -7.53 23.62
C ASP A 570 22.84 -8.62 23.07
N ILE A 571 21.62 -8.21 22.71
CA ILE A 571 20.56 -9.09 22.20
C ILE A 571 21.00 -9.87 20.95
N PRO A 572 21.67 -9.27 19.94
CA PRO A 572 22.28 -10.01 18.83
C PRO A 572 23.28 -11.10 19.26
N ALA A 573 24.23 -10.79 20.15
CA ALA A 573 25.23 -11.76 20.61
C ALA A 573 24.57 -12.90 21.40
N TRP A 574 23.65 -12.58 22.32
CA TRP A 574 22.87 -13.57 23.07
C TRP A 574 22.04 -14.47 22.14
N SER A 575 21.42 -13.90 21.10
CA SER A 575 20.61 -14.66 20.12
C SER A 575 21.44 -15.56 19.19
N ALA A 576 22.75 -15.37 19.12
CA ALA A 576 23.66 -16.07 18.21
C ALA A 576 24.47 -17.20 18.87
N MET A 577 24.37 -17.37 20.20
CA MET A 577 25.08 -18.41 20.94
C MET A 577 24.42 -19.80 20.82
N GLU A 578 25.19 -20.86 21.10
CA GLU A 578 24.61 -22.17 21.43
C GLU A 578 23.80 -22.05 22.74
N GLY A 579 22.52 -22.45 22.71
CA GLY A 579 21.56 -22.14 23.79
C GLY A 579 21.04 -20.69 23.78
N GLY A 580 21.49 -19.86 22.84
CA GLY A 580 20.94 -18.54 22.59
C GLY A 580 19.47 -18.61 22.21
N GLY A 581 18.66 -17.70 22.76
CA GLY A 581 17.20 -17.74 22.60
C GLY A 581 16.43 -18.44 23.71
N ASP A 582 17.10 -19.03 24.72
CA ASP A 582 16.42 -19.53 25.93
C ASP A 582 15.89 -18.35 26.78
N ILE A 583 14.62 -18.02 26.56
CA ILE A 583 13.89 -16.96 27.28
C ILE A 583 13.67 -17.33 28.74
N ASP A 584 13.50 -18.62 29.08
CA ASP A 584 13.23 -19.04 30.46
C ASP A 584 14.50 -18.87 31.31
N ALA A 585 15.67 -19.25 30.78
CA ALA A 585 16.97 -19.00 31.40
C ALA A 585 17.29 -17.50 31.50
N LEU A 586 16.86 -16.68 30.53
CA LEU A 586 17.04 -15.22 30.58
C LEU A 586 16.13 -14.58 31.64
N MET A 587 14.84 -14.89 31.64
CA MET A 587 13.85 -14.29 32.55
C MET A 587 13.97 -14.82 33.99
N GLY A 588 14.45 -16.06 34.16
CA GLY A 588 14.81 -16.63 35.47
C GLY A 588 15.89 -15.84 36.21
N GLN A 589 16.72 -15.07 35.49
CA GLN A 589 17.71 -14.15 36.06
C GLN A 589 17.11 -12.77 36.43
N HIS A 590 15.78 -12.67 36.50
CA HIS A 590 15.01 -11.46 36.84
C HIS A 590 15.38 -10.21 36.00
N GLN A 591 15.84 -10.41 34.76
CA GLN A 591 16.13 -9.33 33.82
C GLN A 591 14.88 -8.47 33.58
N THR A 592 15.06 -7.17 33.34
CA THR A 592 13.96 -6.28 32.94
C THR A 592 14.07 -5.97 31.46
N VAL A 593 13.09 -6.43 30.69
CA VAL A 593 12.96 -6.10 29.26
C VAL A 593 12.10 -4.85 29.13
N GLU A 594 12.58 -3.89 28.37
CA GLU A 594 11.91 -2.62 28.07
C GLU A 594 11.67 -2.53 26.56
N ALA A 595 10.50 -2.04 26.15
CA ALA A 595 10.17 -1.75 24.76
C ALA A 595 9.77 -0.29 24.57
N GLN A 596 10.14 0.30 23.43
CA GLN A 596 9.61 1.58 22.98
C GLN A 596 9.52 1.64 21.45
N PHE A 597 8.55 2.41 20.94
CA PHE A 597 8.50 2.85 19.56
C PHE A 597 9.16 4.23 19.42
N VAL A 598 9.89 4.44 18.33
CA VAL A 598 10.50 5.75 18.01
C VAL A 598 10.14 6.14 16.58
N GLU A 599 9.41 7.24 16.46
CA GLU A 599 9.11 7.93 15.20
C GLU A 599 10.23 8.94 14.91
N VAL A 600 10.78 8.95 13.70
CA VAL A 600 11.98 9.71 13.35
C VAL A 600 11.65 10.86 12.41
N LYS A 601 12.08 12.08 12.77
CA LYS A 601 11.90 13.28 11.94
C LYS A 601 13.21 13.98 11.64
N GLY A 602 13.53 14.14 10.36
CA GLY A 602 14.64 14.98 9.92
C GLY A 602 14.33 16.48 10.00
N PRO A 603 15.30 17.36 9.72
CA PRO A 603 15.21 18.81 9.96
C PRO A 603 14.11 19.58 9.20
N ARG A 604 13.35 18.91 8.32
CA ARG A 604 12.27 19.51 7.50
C ARG A 604 10.98 18.67 7.52
N ASP A 605 10.98 17.55 8.24
CA ASP A 605 9.88 16.61 8.23
C ASP A 605 8.87 16.94 9.32
N ARG A 606 7.60 16.61 9.09
CA ARG A 606 6.50 16.75 10.05
C ARG A 606 5.86 15.38 10.30
N LEU A 607 5.16 15.25 11.41
CA LEU A 607 4.27 14.12 11.67
C LEU A 607 3.08 14.19 10.71
N SER A 608 2.64 13.03 10.22
CA SER A 608 1.33 12.89 9.58
C SER A 608 0.26 12.62 10.65
N ASP A 609 -1.00 12.95 10.36
CA ASP A 609 -2.11 12.72 11.29
C ASP A 609 -2.24 11.24 11.70
N THR A 610 -1.98 10.31 10.77
CA THR A 610 -1.95 8.88 11.05
C THR A 610 -0.84 8.49 12.04
N GLN A 611 0.32 9.13 11.99
CA GLN A 611 1.41 8.90 12.96
C GLN A 611 1.07 9.48 14.34
N ILE A 612 0.42 10.64 14.41
CA ILE A 612 -0.07 11.21 15.68
C ILE A 612 -1.09 10.25 16.32
N VAL A 613 -2.07 9.78 15.55
CA VAL A 613 -3.06 8.78 16.02
C VAL A 613 -2.39 7.49 16.50
N TRP A 614 -1.27 7.06 15.89
CA TRP A 614 -0.52 5.90 16.38
C TRP A 614 0.24 6.15 17.68
N LEU A 615 0.92 7.29 17.82
CA LEU A 615 1.60 7.68 19.06
C LEU A 615 0.59 7.77 20.23
N ASP A 616 -0.58 8.37 19.98
CA ASP A 616 -1.65 8.48 20.97
C ASP A 616 -2.22 7.10 21.32
N ARG A 617 -2.51 6.23 20.34
CA ARG A 617 -2.99 4.84 20.56
C ARG A 617 -1.99 3.99 21.34
N LEU A 618 -0.69 4.09 21.02
CA LEU A 618 0.37 3.33 21.70
C LEU A 618 0.53 3.80 23.15
N ASN A 619 0.66 5.10 23.38
CA ASN A 619 0.80 5.67 24.71
C ASN A 619 -0.46 5.43 25.58
N ALA A 620 -1.67 5.49 25.00
CA ALA A 620 -2.92 5.16 25.69
C ALA A 620 -3.03 3.66 26.04
N ALA A 621 -2.44 2.77 25.25
CA ALA A 621 -2.30 1.35 25.57
C ALA A 621 -1.19 1.07 26.62
N GLY A 622 -0.45 2.08 27.08
CA GLY A 622 0.67 1.95 28.00
C GLY A 622 2.00 1.54 27.34
N ILE A 623 2.07 1.57 26.01
CA ILE A 623 3.27 1.25 25.23
C ILE A 623 4.05 2.55 25.00
N SER A 624 5.29 2.61 25.49
CA SER A 624 6.14 3.81 25.31
C SER A 624 6.33 4.12 23.82
N SER A 625 5.93 5.32 23.39
CA SER A 625 6.16 5.78 22.02
C SER A 625 6.51 7.27 21.99
N VAL A 626 7.62 7.59 21.31
CA VAL A 626 8.26 8.91 21.36
C VAL A 626 8.67 9.39 19.97
N VAL A 627 8.84 10.70 19.80
CA VAL A 627 9.32 11.30 18.54
C VAL A 627 10.76 11.77 18.69
N CYS A 628 11.65 11.32 17.82
CA CYS A 628 13.06 11.72 17.79
C CYS A 628 13.33 12.67 16.60
N TYR A 629 13.57 13.94 16.91
CA TYR A 629 13.94 14.95 15.94
C TYR A 629 15.46 14.99 15.73
N VAL A 630 15.90 14.95 14.48
CA VAL A 630 17.30 15.19 14.10
C VAL A 630 17.45 16.63 13.65
N GLN A 631 18.24 17.42 14.38
CA GLN A 631 18.54 18.82 14.05
C GLN A 631 19.94 18.98 13.45
N GLU A 632 20.15 19.97 12.58
CA GLU A 632 21.51 20.33 12.16
C GLU A 632 22.24 21.06 13.32
N PRO A 633 23.49 20.67 13.68
CA PRO A 633 24.20 21.28 14.80
C PRO A 633 24.49 22.77 14.54
N PRO A 634 24.37 23.64 15.56
CA PRO A 634 24.40 25.10 15.38
C PRO A 634 25.75 25.58 14.84
N THR A 635 25.72 26.17 13.64
CA THR A 635 26.93 26.68 12.97
C THR A 635 27.58 27.80 13.79
N LYS A 636 28.71 27.49 14.44
CA LYS A 636 29.53 28.47 15.16
C LYS A 636 30.01 29.55 14.19
N LYS A 637 29.33 30.71 14.17
CA LYS A 637 29.77 31.90 13.44
C LYS A 637 31.20 32.24 13.86
N LYS A 638 32.18 31.97 13.00
CA LYS A 638 33.58 32.33 13.25
C LYS A 638 33.66 33.83 13.51
N LYS A 639 33.98 34.24 14.74
CA LYS A 639 34.45 35.61 15.01
C LYS A 639 35.65 35.84 14.10
N LYS A 640 35.60 36.85 13.22
CA LYS A 640 36.81 37.35 12.55
C LYS A 640 37.72 37.90 13.64
N GLN A 641 38.75 37.14 14.03
CA GLN A 641 39.95 37.74 14.59
C GLN A 641 40.52 38.62 13.48
N LYS A 642 40.47 39.94 13.68
CA LYS A 642 41.06 40.92 12.78
C LYS A 642 42.52 41.06 13.21
N THR A 643 43.40 40.27 12.61
CA THR A 643 44.86 40.43 12.80
C THR A 643 45.24 41.86 12.43
N GLN A 644 46.07 42.50 13.26
CA GLN A 644 46.62 43.82 12.98
C GLN A 644 47.99 43.66 12.34
N GLU A 645 48.02 43.62 11.00
CA GLU A 645 49.25 43.71 10.21
C GLU A 645 48.87 44.16 8.79
N GLU A 646 48.93 45.48 8.56
CA GLU A 646 48.97 46.22 7.28
C GLU A 646 48.62 47.67 7.61
N ASP A 647 49.58 48.41 8.19
CA ASP A 647 49.43 49.83 8.52
C ASP A 647 50.69 50.61 8.09
N GLU A 648 51.09 50.43 6.82
CA GLU A 648 52.05 51.34 6.19
C GLU A 648 51.84 51.44 4.67
N ILE A 649 51.12 52.49 4.23
CA ILE A 649 51.50 53.43 3.16
C ILE A 649 50.31 54.37 2.82
N ARG A 650 50.60 55.68 2.81
CA ARG A 650 49.86 56.79 2.14
C ARG A 650 48.61 57.42 2.81
N GLY A 651 48.87 58.39 3.70
CA GLY A 651 48.47 59.79 3.47
C GLY A 651 47.05 60.28 3.85
N LYS A 652 46.97 61.02 4.98
CA LYS A 652 45.89 61.97 5.38
C LYS A 652 45.88 63.24 4.48
N PRO A 653 44.77 64.02 4.33
CA PRO A 653 44.06 64.79 5.39
C PRO A 653 42.51 64.64 5.41
N THR A 654 41.77 64.49 6.51
CA THR A 654 41.51 65.30 7.74
C THR A 654 40.62 66.55 7.59
N THR A 655 39.33 66.43 7.98
CA THR A 655 38.49 67.47 8.63
C THR A 655 37.39 66.82 9.48
N ASP A 656 37.07 67.42 10.62
CA ASP A 656 36.13 67.00 11.70
C ASP A 656 35.44 68.27 12.27
N PRO A 657 34.46 68.24 13.22
CA PRO A 657 33.34 67.32 13.50
C PRO A 657 32.03 68.19 13.63
N PRO A 658 31.04 68.03 14.56
CA PRO A 658 30.55 66.94 15.45
C PRO A 658 29.02 66.65 15.20
N THR A 659 28.06 66.25 16.07
CA THR A 659 27.92 66.04 17.55
C THR A 659 26.68 65.16 17.87
N CYS A 660 26.67 64.44 19.02
CA CYS A 660 25.48 64.01 19.81
C CYS A 660 24.44 63.03 19.18
N THR A 661 23.65 62.22 19.92
CA THR A 661 23.46 62.01 21.39
C THR A 661 22.93 60.58 21.73
N THR A 662 23.18 60.08 22.96
CA THR A 662 22.41 59.09 23.80
C THR A 662 21.63 57.92 23.15
N SER A 663 21.84 56.63 23.49
CA SER A 663 21.58 55.91 24.77
C SER A 663 20.08 55.86 25.19
N THR A 664 19.50 54.79 25.76
CA THR A 664 19.98 53.80 26.76
C THR A 664 19.31 52.39 26.65
N SER A 665 19.78 51.44 27.46
CA SER A 665 19.29 50.05 27.61
C SER A 665 18.37 49.84 28.83
N LYS A 666 17.65 48.69 28.90
CA LYS A 666 17.45 47.87 30.13
C LYS A 666 16.81 46.49 29.88
N THR A 667 16.86 45.63 30.89
CA THR A 667 16.54 44.18 30.87
C THR A 667 15.62 43.74 32.03
N LYS A 668 15.26 42.44 32.07
CA LYS A 668 14.53 41.65 33.12
C LYS A 668 13.02 41.47 32.84
N ARG A 669 12.32 40.43 33.33
CA ARG A 669 12.66 39.33 34.28
C ARG A 669 11.80 38.07 34.05
N SER A 670 12.11 36.96 34.73
CA SER A 670 11.39 35.67 34.69
C SER A 670 10.41 35.42 35.85
N LYS A 671 9.32 34.69 35.56
CA LYS A 671 8.40 33.86 36.41
C LYS A 671 7.67 32.90 35.43
N GLY A 672 7.06 31.76 35.77
CA GLY A 672 6.93 30.97 37.01
C GLY A 672 5.93 29.81 36.75
N ILE A 673 6.09 28.63 37.39
CA ILE A 673 5.35 27.38 37.04
C ILE A 673 4.07 27.21 37.88
N PRO A 674 2.93 26.78 37.28
CA PRO A 674 1.76 26.20 37.95
C PRO A 674 1.64 24.65 37.81
N PRO A 675 0.83 23.97 38.65
CA PRO A 675 0.76 22.49 38.77
C PRO A 675 -0.21 21.79 37.76
N PRO A 676 -0.24 20.44 37.68
CA PRO A 676 -0.89 19.69 36.60
C PRO A 676 -2.35 19.24 36.85
N HIS A 677 -2.91 18.58 35.82
CA HIS A 677 -4.19 17.88 35.69
C HIS A 677 -5.46 18.68 35.33
N VAL A 678 -5.89 18.49 34.08
CA VAL A 678 -7.28 18.14 33.74
C VAL A 678 -7.20 16.92 32.81
N PRO A 679 -7.91 15.81 33.06
CA PRO A 679 -8.04 14.74 32.08
C PRO A 679 -8.94 15.22 30.93
N ILE A 680 -8.44 15.17 29.70
CA ILE A 680 -9.31 15.33 28.52
C ILE A 680 -10.06 14.01 28.36
N GLU A 681 -11.38 14.07 28.32
CA GLU A 681 -12.21 12.89 28.06
C GLU A 681 -11.89 12.34 26.67
N LEU A 682 -11.49 11.07 26.61
CA LEU A 682 -11.43 10.32 25.37
C LEU A 682 -12.84 10.20 24.82
N LEU A 683 -13.13 10.96 23.77
CA LEU A 683 -14.34 10.76 22.96
C LEU A 683 -14.24 9.39 22.29
N ASP A 684 -15.18 8.50 22.60
CA ASP A 684 -15.32 7.21 21.91
C ASP A 684 -15.56 7.46 20.40
N TYR A 685 -14.61 7.02 19.58
CA TYR A 685 -14.57 7.17 18.12
C TYR A 685 -14.03 5.90 17.43
#